data_AF-A0A8T5MUK7-F1
#
_entry.id   AF-A0A8T5MUK7-F1
#
_cell.length_a   1.000
_cell.length_b   1.000
_cell.length_c   1.000
_cell.angle_alpha   90.00
_cell.angle_beta   90.00
_cell.angle_gamma   90.00
#
_symmetry.space_group_name_H-M   'P 1'
#
loop_
_entity.id
_entity.type
_entity.pdbx_description
1 polymer ?
#
loop_
_entity_poly.entity_id
_entity_poly.type
_entity_poly.pdbx_seq_one_letter_code
_entity_poly.pdbx_strand_id
1 'polypeptide(L)'
;MNDFNQFKITMKEIVDNWKKNIKPGIEEQGKYGETNTRKYLIDPVLNALNWVDDGSKKIIDNEFSIKHKTGIGNADYALKIDNVPKILIEAKDVIIKDLINGYDTLHGIKRTYPRQLSNYCHDLNSHEFQIKFAILTNGKEWVLYNMQYADISSEREVIFHLDIEELDQEDNLKKLWALEYNDFTKEQFGLKELVQRLNDYRMAIDKRAVQNLLECKDLLSESIFNDYEKNKLGIKQQIDMILEDKKKISGMPTFKDFPDEERLNFFIKEASSSLINKILFIRILEDKNFLTPKLTKRKIEEWKDFFGYNDYNEIMNLFREACRITENQYNGGLFKLNPYDEITYDPTIIKKIIDILGDINFREIDADIIGRIYEIYLGQVLKVESEIHGKKRTKYQTDNMERKKLGQYYTPKFIVDFIVKNTLKKMIEGKTPEEIDKIRILDPACGSGSFLINAYDVLSEYYDNWNITMLKKITEEAKTKGASIGAYTKSGMIPNYKNIILKENIHGVDLNDLSVQICEINLWLRALERNKKLIKLNKNILNGNSLVSGVENKKEIDEYNKEIEDIKKRTIEIKNYYDKDDFTNDEENKLKLLETQLRMLKDEVNNKINKNLKEYYEDNITTVHPFNWEIEFPQNMKENGFDIIIGNPPYGAEFNQYDRNYFKNKNPDFIGMDSASLFIKKSIELLKHDGYLGFIVPKSITYVKNWEGIREYLLKTTEIKYIIDVSKAFEEVLLEQIIIIVQKRKAPEKYKVKVGYAHQDNVLTSFAIKDVDIENFTPKKFGIYMDESNSKIYDRMNKGSVKLSQIADVFNGCNLNKFIKKDNEKDHTICLRGKDIQKYYKRTYGYVDKKYIDFNIEKYQTKKIIAQDIVAHILKPNPHIKITATIDYENQLNLNTITNIILSSTDYELEYILGILNSNLISWYAYLFVFNQAVRTMHLRKGYVDKIPIKEIEKKEQKNISGRVETLIRLLDNKNSIYNYLNNSFSNQPINDKKICNFGRYFDAYESYDIKRETFNGINKINAKLMSVNAKEDGKSFSLYINYDDNNGLKENVKAITMTIENDDIRNFLLVAIEKYTNGKRGTLGNGNLLELLKKIEIPTYAINVKINIEKIKEVMKEFNHNTKDLWWKDISKKDKFSSLTEINEEIQRIDNEINEIVYDLYDIKSDEKKMIEENLDQSLINR
;
A
#
# COMPACT_ATOMS: atom_id res chain seq x y z
N MET A 1 -33.90 -8.60 22.47
CA MET A 1 -33.73 -7.27 23.11
C MET A 1 -32.96 -6.37 22.13
N ASN A 2 -33.39 -5.12 21.87
CA ASN A 2 -32.86 -4.29 20.76
C ASN A 2 -31.96 -3.08 21.18
N ASP A 3 -31.45 -3.02 22.41
CA ASP A 3 -30.58 -1.91 22.85
C ASP A 3 -29.29 -2.39 23.53
N PHE A 4 -28.14 -1.94 23.02
CA PHE A 4 -26.82 -2.20 23.57
C PHE A 4 -26.66 -1.67 25.02
N ASN A 5 -27.39 -0.60 25.38
CA ASN A 5 -27.40 -0.10 26.76
C ASN A 5 -28.04 -1.10 27.72
N GLN A 6 -29.10 -1.80 27.29
CA GLN A 6 -29.73 -2.83 28.11
C GLN A 6 -28.81 -4.04 28.25
N PHE A 7 -28.11 -4.42 27.18
CA PHE A 7 -27.06 -5.45 27.22
C PHE A 7 -25.95 -5.09 28.22
N LYS A 8 -25.47 -3.84 28.22
CA LYS A 8 -24.46 -3.34 29.18
C LYS A 8 -24.93 -3.50 30.63
N ILE A 9 -26.19 -3.17 30.92
CA ILE A 9 -26.76 -3.35 32.27
C ILE A 9 -26.81 -4.83 32.65
N THR A 10 -27.34 -5.68 31.77
CA THR A 10 -27.47 -7.12 32.02
C THR A 10 -26.11 -7.80 32.18
N MET A 11 -25.11 -7.45 31.38
CA MET A 11 -23.77 -7.99 31.50
C MET A 11 -23.07 -7.56 32.79
N LYS A 12 -23.29 -6.32 33.24
CA LYS A 12 -22.81 -5.87 34.55
C LYS A 12 -23.41 -6.69 35.69
N GLU A 13 -24.72 -6.98 35.64
CA GLU A 13 -25.37 -7.85 36.62
C GLU A 13 -24.81 -9.28 36.61
N ILE A 14 -24.50 -9.83 35.43
CA ILE A 14 -23.86 -11.14 35.27
C ILE A 14 -22.46 -11.14 35.91
N VAL A 15 -21.64 -10.12 35.64
CA VAL A 15 -20.29 -9.98 36.21
C VAL A 15 -20.33 -9.78 37.72
N ASP A 16 -21.24 -8.93 38.23
CA ASP A 16 -21.40 -8.68 39.66
C ASP A 16 -21.86 -9.94 40.40
N ASN A 17 -22.79 -10.71 39.80
CA ASN A 17 -23.21 -12.02 40.30
C ASN A 17 -22.05 -13.02 40.29
N TRP A 18 -21.24 -13.02 39.24
CA TRP A 18 -20.05 -13.87 39.14
C TRP A 18 -19.02 -13.50 40.22
N LYS A 19 -18.71 -12.22 40.40
CA LYS A 19 -17.77 -11.74 41.44
C LYS A 19 -18.26 -12.07 42.85
N LYS A 20 -19.56 -12.03 43.10
CA LYS A 20 -20.15 -12.24 44.42
C LYS A 20 -20.34 -13.73 44.77
N ASN A 21 -20.79 -14.54 43.82
CA ASN A 21 -21.27 -15.90 44.09
C ASN A 21 -20.40 -17.00 43.47
N ILE A 22 -19.54 -16.67 42.50
CA ILE A 22 -18.76 -17.64 41.72
C ILE A 22 -17.28 -17.52 42.04
N LYS A 23 -16.71 -16.31 41.99
CA LYS A 23 -15.30 -16.02 42.30
C LYS A 23 -14.84 -16.56 43.67
N PRO A 24 -15.58 -16.38 44.79
CA PRO A 24 -15.15 -16.89 46.09
C PRO A 24 -15.08 -18.43 46.14
N GLY A 25 -16.01 -19.12 45.46
CA GLY A 25 -16.03 -20.59 45.39
C GLY A 25 -14.93 -21.19 44.50
N ILE A 26 -14.48 -20.41 43.50
CA ILE A 26 -13.33 -20.71 42.64
C ILE A 26 -12.01 -20.55 43.43
N GLU A 27 -11.93 -19.56 44.33
CA GLU A 27 -10.73 -19.24 45.10
C GLU A 27 -10.56 -20.09 46.37
N GLU A 28 -11.66 -20.53 47.02
CA GLU A 28 -11.57 -21.18 48.34
C GLU A 28 -11.56 -22.73 48.34
N GLN A 29 -12.14 -23.46 47.38
CA GLN A 29 -12.24 -24.95 47.51
C GLN A 29 -12.29 -25.80 46.22
N GLY A 30 -12.00 -25.29 45.01
CA GLY A 30 -11.96 -26.15 43.81
C GLY A 30 -13.25 -26.95 43.53
N LYS A 31 -14.38 -26.56 44.14
CA LYS A 31 -15.71 -27.20 44.03
C LYS A 31 -16.55 -26.60 42.90
N TYR A 32 -15.98 -25.69 42.12
CA TYR A 32 -16.64 -25.05 40.99
C TYR A 32 -16.21 -25.76 39.70
N GLY A 33 -16.99 -26.76 39.26
CA GLY A 33 -16.74 -27.52 38.03
C GLY A 33 -17.47 -26.97 36.81
N GLU A 34 -17.28 -27.65 35.68
CA GLU A 34 -17.82 -27.33 34.35
C GLU A 34 -19.34 -27.04 34.37
N THR A 35 -20.13 -27.85 35.10
CA THR A 35 -21.60 -27.68 35.22
C THR A 35 -22.00 -26.33 35.82
N ASN A 36 -21.19 -25.77 36.73
CA ASN A 36 -21.48 -24.47 37.31
C ASN A 36 -21.12 -23.32 36.34
N THR A 37 -19.99 -23.45 35.62
CA THR A 37 -19.61 -22.52 34.55
C THR A 37 -20.70 -22.42 33.49
N ARG A 38 -21.28 -23.56 33.10
CA ARG A 38 -22.43 -23.63 32.18
C ARG A 38 -23.63 -22.82 32.71
N LYS A 39 -24.11 -23.16 33.91
CA LYS A 39 -25.33 -22.60 34.50
C LYS A 39 -25.25 -21.11 34.85
N TYR A 40 -24.11 -20.66 35.38
CA TYR A 40 -24.01 -19.33 35.99
C TYR A 40 -23.19 -18.33 35.16
N LEU A 41 -22.58 -18.74 34.06
CA LEU A 41 -21.85 -17.85 33.15
C LEU A 41 -22.30 -18.01 31.69
N ILE A 42 -22.25 -19.22 31.13
CA ILE A 42 -22.56 -19.44 29.72
C ILE A 42 -24.04 -19.15 29.42
N ASP A 43 -24.97 -19.78 30.15
CA ASP A 43 -26.41 -19.58 29.91
C ASP A 43 -26.85 -18.11 30.04
N PRO A 44 -26.45 -17.35 31.09
CA PRO A 44 -26.77 -15.93 31.18
C PRO A 44 -26.20 -15.08 30.05
N VAL A 45 -24.97 -15.34 29.60
CA VAL A 45 -24.33 -14.61 28.50
C VAL A 45 -25.03 -14.90 27.17
N LEU A 46 -25.37 -16.16 26.88
CA LEU A 46 -26.11 -16.54 25.68
C LEU A 46 -27.50 -15.90 25.63
N ASN A 47 -28.21 -15.88 26.77
CA ASN A 47 -29.49 -15.19 26.91
C ASN A 47 -29.35 -13.68 26.61
N ALA A 48 -28.30 -13.03 27.13
CA ALA A 48 -28.03 -11.62 26.87
C ALA A 48 -27.72 -11.33 25.38
N LEU A 49 -27.17 -12.31 24.67
CA LEU A 49 -26.87 -12.26 23.22
C LEU A 49 -28.05 -12.72 22.33
N ASN A 50 -29.24 -12.90 22.91
CA ASN A 50 -30.46 -13.37 22.23
C ASN A 50 -30.37 -14.80 21.64
N TRP A 51 -29.45 -15.64 22.12
CA TRP A 51 -29.45 -17.08 21.81
C TRP A 51 -30.40 -17.78 22.79
N VAL A 52 -31.68 -17.84 22.46
CA VAL A 52 -32.73 -18.43 23.33
C VAL A 52 -33.65 -19.32 22.49
N ASP A 53 -33.99 -20.51 23.00
CA ASP A 53 -34.95 -21.40 22.35
C ASP A 53 -36.39 -20.85 22.50
N ASP A 54 -37.07 -20.57 21.38
CA ASP A 54 -38.45 -20.06 21.37
C ASP A 54 -39.52 -21.17 21.27
N GLY A 55 -39.11 -22.43 21.35
CA GLY A 55 -39.97 -23.61 21.25
C GLY A 55 -40.32 -24.04 19.83
N SER A 56 -40.00 -23.25 18.79
CA SER A 56 -40.26 -23.58 17.37
C SER A 56 -39.02 -24.05 16.61
N LYS A 57 -37.83 -23.59 17.02
CA LYS A 57 -36.51 -24.02 16.51
C LYS A 57 -35.58 -24.28 17.70
N LYS A 58 -34.84 -25.39 17.67
CA LYS A 58 -33.78 -25.68 18.66
C LYS A 58 -32.52 -24.93 18.26
N ILE A 59 -32.38 -23.70 18.74
CA ILE A 59 -31.30 -22.75 18.43
C ILE A 59 -30.05 -23.09 19.25
N ILE A 60 -30.22 -23.67 20.44
CA ILE A 60 -29.13 -24.19 21.27
C ILE A 60 -29.25 -25.71 21.41
N ASP A 61 -28.16 -26.44 21.17
CA ASP A 61 -28.06 -27.86 21.48
C ASP A 61 -27.03 -28.10 22.57
N ASN A 62 -27.50 -28.53 23.74
CA ASN A 62 -26.67 -28.91 24.88
C ASN A 62 -26.16 -30.34 24.69
N GLU A 63 -24.88 -30.59 24.94
CA GLU A 63 -24.21 -31.89 24.75
C GLU A 63 -24.29 -32.40 23.30
N PHE A 64 -23.85 -31.56 22.36
CA PHE A 64 -23.89 -31.86 20.93
C PHE A 64 -22.90 -32.99 20.57
N SER A 65 -23.43 -34.15 20.19
CA SER A 65 -22.61 -35.32 19.84
C SER A 65 -21.95 -35.23 18.47
N ILE A 66 -20.67 -35.57 18.44
CA ILE A 66 -19.79 -35.55 17.28
C ILE A 66 -19.31 -36.97 16.99
N LYS A 67 -19.63 -37.49 15.80
CA LYS A 67 -19.19 -38.82 15.37
C LYS A 67 -17.87 -38.72 14.62
N HIS A 68 -16.81 -39.31 15.17
CA HIS A 68 -15.47 -39.38 14.57
C HIS A 68 -15.19 -40.78 14.00
N LYS A 69 -14.18 -40.90 13.12
CA LYS A 69 -13.70 -42.20 12.60
C LYS A 69 -13.12 -43.12 13.70
N THR A 70 -12.79 -42.58 14.87
CA THR A 70 -12.12 -43.30 15.98
C THR A 70 -12.93 -43.31 17.29
N GLY A 71 -14.15 -42.75 17.35
CA GLY A 71 -14.99 -42.69 18.55
C GLY A 71 -16.11 -41.64 18.49
N ILE A 72 -16.84 -41.44 19.60
CA ILE A 72 -17.85 -40.38 19.77
C ILE A 72 -17.31 -39.34 20.76
N GLY A 73 -17.23 -38.07 20.35
CA GLY A 73 -16.95 -36.92 21.21
C GLY A 73 -18.20 -36.07 21.41
N ASN A 74 -18.25 -35.22 22.44
CA ASN A 74 -19.36 -34.29 22.67
C ASN A 74 -18.79 -32.88 22.91
N ALA A 75 -19.42 -31.85 22.31
CA ALA A 75 -19.20 -30.45 22.68
C ALA A 75 -20.31 -30.00 23.65
N ASP A 76 -19.99 -29.09 24.58
CA ASP A 76 -20.95 -28.63 25.59
C ASP A 76 -22.16 -27.91 25.00
N TYR A 77 -21.93 -27.00 24.05
CA TYR A 77 -23.01 -26.33 23.31
C TYR A 77 -22.71 -26.26 21.81
N ALA A 78 -23.76 -26.38 21.01
CA ALA A 78 -23.77 -25.97 19.61
C ALA A 78 -24.86 -24.92 19.37
N LEU A 79 -24.44 -23.72 18.95
CA LEU A 79 -25.33 -22.64 18.55
C LEU A 79 -25.70 -22.81 17.07
N LYS A 80 -27.00 -22.91 16.79
CA LYS A 80 -27.53 -23.31 15.48
C LYS A 80 -28.37 -22.20 14.83
N ILE A 81 -28.30 -22.15 13.51
CA ILE A 81 -29.17 -21.33 12.66
C ILE A 81 -29.74 -22.24 11.59
N ASP A 82 -31.07 -22.27 11.49
CA ASP A 82 -31.80 -23.20 10.62
C ASP A 82 -31.31 -24.66 10.76
N ASN A 83 -31.14 -25.10 12.02
CA ASN A 83 -30.63 -26.41 12.43
C ASN A 83 -29.17 -26.73 12.04
N VAL A 84 -28.42 -25.77 11.47
CA VAL A 84 -27.00 -25.93 11.15
C VAL A 84 -26.15 -25.28 12.26
N PRO A 85 -25.22 -26.01 12.92
CA PRO A 85 -24.30 -25.42 13.89
C PRO A 85 -23.41 -24.36 13.23
N LYS A 86 -23.29 -23.21 13.89
CA LYS A 86 -22.47 -22.06 13.47
C LYS A 86 -21.34 -21.76 14.44
N ILE A 87 -21.57 -21.99 15.74
CA ILE A 87 -20.59 -21.79 16.81
C ILE A 87 -20.64 -23.00 17.75
N LEU A 88 -19.48 -23.56 18.08
CA LEU A 88 -19.35 -24.53 19.18
C LEU A 88 -18.83 -23.84 20.42
N ILE A 89 -19.29 -24.25 21.59
CA ILE A 89 -18.77 -23.77 22.88
C ILE A 89 -18.34 -24.99 23.69
N GLU A 90 -17.13 -24.93 24.21
CA GLU A 90 -16.56 -25.94 25.10
C GLU A 90 -16.18 -25.27 26.43
N ALA A 91 -16.68 -25.84 27.53
CA ALA A 91 -16.35 -25.44 28.88
C ALA A 91 -15.22 -26.32 29.42
N LYS A 92 -14.37 -25.74 30.27
CA LYS A 92 -13.28 -26.44 30.97
C LYS A 92 -13.32 -26.15 32.46
N ASP A 93 -12.68 -27.01 33.24
CA ASP A 93 -12.54 -26.84 34.68
C ASP A 93 -11.78 -25.55 35.03
N VAL A 94 -12.25 -24.84 36.06
CA VAL A 94 -11.70 -23.55 36.50
C VAL A 94 -10.25 -23.67 37.03
N ILE A 95 -9.83 -24.88 37.42
CA ILE A 95 -8.43 -25.16 37.83
C ILE A 95 -7.45 -24.93 36.67
N ILE A 96 -7.91 -24.99 35.42
CA ILE A 96 -7.10 -24.74 34.23
C ILE A 96 -6.83 -23.24 34.10
N LYS A 97 -5.58 -22.83 34.33
CA LYS A 97 -5.16 -21.41 34.36
C LYS A 97 -4.90 -20.77 32.98
N ASP A 98 -4.80 -21.57 31.92
CA ASP A 98 -4.44 -21.08 30.58
C ASP A 98 -5.22 -21.86 29.52
N LEU A 99 -6.20 -21.22 28.88
CA LEU A 99 -7.01 -21.82 27.82
C LEU A 99 -6.32 -21.87 26.46
N ILE A 100 -5.29 -21.04 26.27
CA ILE A 100 -4.59 -20.88 24.99
C ILE A 100 -3.47 -21.93 24.87
N ASN A 101 -2.71 -22.16 25.95
CA ASN A 101 -1.60 -23.11 25.99
C ASN A 101 -1.88 -24.35 26.86
N GLY A 102 -3.03 -24.43 27.52
CA GLY A 102 -3.41 -25.56 28.36
C GLY A 102 -3.60 -26.86 27.58
N TYR A 103 -3.40 -27.99 28.25
CA TYR A 103 -3.51 -29.33 27.65
C TYR A 103 -4.18 -30.34 28.58
N ASP A 104 -4.80 -31.35 27.97
CA ASP A 104 -5.32 -32.55 28.61
C ASP A 104 -4.51 -33.79 28.19
N THR A 105 -4.54 -34.83 29.01
CA THR A 105 -3.82 -36.10 28.79
C THR A 105 -4.79 -37.26 28.59
N LEU A 106 -5.32 -37.39 27.38
CA LEU A 106 -6.13 -38.54 26.97
C LEU A 106 -5.23 -39.68 26.47
N HIS A 107 -5.35 -40.87 27.05
CA HIS A 107 -4.54 -42.07 26.73
C HIS A 107 -3.01 -41.85 26.74
N GLY A 108 -2.53 -40.97 27.63
CA GLY A 108 -1.11 -40.65 27.75
C GLY A 108 -0.55 -39.85 26.58
N ILE A 109 -1.38 -39.07 25.89
CA ILE A 109 -0.98 -38.10 24.85
C ILE A 109 -1.46 -36.72 25.29
N LYS A 110 -0.54 -35.75 25.40
CA LYS A 110 -0.90 -34.35 25.68
C LYS A 110 -1.53 -33.73 24.43
N ARG A 111 -2.76 -33.23 24.54
CA ARG A 111 -3.45 -32.46 23.49
C ARG A 111 -3.88 -31.12 24.07
N THR A 112 -3.60 -30.03 23.38
CA THR A 112 -4.04 -28.70 23.83
C THR A 112 -5.56 -28.55 23.67
N TYR A 113 -6.20 -27.79 24.55
CA TYR A 113 -7.65 -27.57 24.48
C TYR A 113 -8.10 -26.93 23.15
N PRO A 114 -7.39 -25.93 22.59
CA PRO A 114 -7.74 -25.39 21.27
C PRO A 114 -7.63 -26.43 20.16
N ARG A 115 -6.65 -27.34 20.23
CA ARG A 115 -6.50 -28.41 19.23
C ARG A 115 -7.60 -29.47 19.36
N GLN A 116 -8.10 -29.74 20.55
CA GLN A 116 -9.28 -30.59 20.74
C GLN A 116 -10.51 -29.96 20.05
N LEU A 117 -10.77 -28.68 20.31
CA LEU A 117 -11.87 -27.92 19.71
C LEU A 117 -11.73 -27.82 18.17
N SER A 118 -10.51 -27.65 17.68
CA SER A 118 -10.19 -27.68 16.24
C SER A 118 -10.61 -28.97 15.56
N ASN A 119 -10.26 -30.12 16.16
CA ASN A 119 -10.60 -31.42 15.59
C ASN A 119 -12.12 -31.62 15.56
N TYR A 120 -12.84 -31.17 16.59
CA TYR A 120 -14.31 -31.19 16.63
C TYR A 120 -14.91 -30.40 15.46
N CYS A 121 -14.45 -29.17 15.24
CA CYS A 121 -14.89 -28.35 14.11
C CYS A 121 -14.52 -28.97 12.76
N HIS A 122 -13.30 -29.51 12.62
CA HIS A 122 -12.84 -30.13 11.38
C HIS A 122 -13.70 -31.36 11.00
N ASP A 123 -13.95 -32.24 11.96
CA ASP A 123 -14.73 -33.44 11.73
C ASP A 123 -16.20 -33.12 11.38
N LEU A 124 -16.77 -32.08 11.99
CA LEU A 124 -18.11 -31.60 11.62
C LEU A 124 -18.11 -30.92 10.23
N ASN A 125 -17.12 -30.10 9.92
CA ASN A 125 -16.99 -29.44 8.62
C ASN A 125 -16.81 -30.46 7.47
N SER A 126 -16.23 -31.63 7.74
CA SER A 126 -16.16 -32.73 6.77
C SER A 126 -17.53 -33.32 6.40
N HIS A 127 -18.58 -33.04 7.18
CA HIS A 127 -19.96 -33.43 6.95
C HIS A 127 -20.84 -32.22 6.53
N GLU A 128 -20.26 -31.23 5.83
CA GLU A 128 -20.93 -30.03 5.29
C GLU A 128 -21.46 -29.01 6.32
N PHE A 129 -21.25 -29.22 7.62
CA PHE A 129 -21.55 -28.22 8.64
C PHE A 129 -20.53 -27.09 8.51
N GLN A 130 -20.84 -25.93 7.93
CA GLN A 130 -19.86 -24.84 7.76
C GLN A 130 -19.58 -24.08 9.07
N ILE A 131 -18.99 -24.72 10.07
CA ILE A 131 -18.66 -24.10 11.37
C ILE A 131 -17.42 -23.23 11.18
N LYS A 132 -17.58 -21.92 11.46
CA LYS A 132 -16.52 -20.91 11.27
C LYS A 132 -15.92 -20.41 12.57
N PHE A 133 -16.58 -20.65 13.70
CA PHE A 133 -16.18 -20.13 15.01
C PHE A 133 -16.34 -21.19 16.09
N ALA A 134 -15.49 -21.12 17.11
CA ALA A 134 -15.76 -21.82 18.35
C ALA A 134 -15.19 -21.07 19.56
N ILE A 135 -15.78 -21.33 20.72
CA ILE A 135 -15.53 -20.65 21.97
C ILE A 135 -14.99 -21.66 22.98
N LEU A 136 -13.95 -21.25 23.71
CA LEU A 136 -13.43 -22.00 24.85
C LEU A 136 -13.52 -21.12 26.11
N THR A 137 -14.04 -21.65 27.20
CA THR A 137 -14.14 -20.93 28.48
C THR A 137 -13.88 -21.85 29.67
N ASN A 138 -13.22 -21.34 30.72
CA ASN A 138 -12.97 -22.02 31.99
C ASN A 138 -13.65 -21.31 33.17
N GLY A 139 -14.62 -20.43 32.90
CA GLY A 139 -15.28 -19.63 33.92
C GLY A 139 -14.47 -18.42 34.41
N LYS A 140 -13.20 -18.27 34.04
CA LYS A 140 -12.38 -17.05 34.26
C LYS A 140 -12.08 -16.28 32.98
N GLU A 141 -12.02 -16.99 31.87
CA GLU A 141 -11.67 -16.45 30.56
C GLU A 141 -12.69 -16.90 29.51
N TRP A 142 -12.90 -16.06 28.49
CA TRP A 142 -13.74 -16.35 27.33
C TRP A 142 -12.93 -16.10 26.05
N VAL A 143 -12.65 -17.16 25.30
CA VAL A 143 -11.77 -17.09 24.12
C VAL A 143 -12.54 -17.53 22.88
N LEU A 144 -12.61 -16.66 21.87
CA LEU A 144 -13.22 -16.95 20.56
C LEU A 144 -12.13 -17.25 19.54
N TYR A 145 -12.27 -18.37 18.82
CA TYR A 145 -11.32 -18.84 17.81
C TYR A 145 -11.94 -18.83 16.40
N ASN A 146 -11.09 -18.58 15.40
CA ASN A 146 -11.40 -18.76 13.99
C ASN A 146 -11.14 -20.23 13.58
N MET A 147 -12.15 -20.90 13.03
CA MET A 147 -12.10 -22.34 12.69
C MET A 147 -12.01 -22.60 11.18
N GLN A 148 -11.69 -21.58 10.38
CA GLN A 148 -11.62 -21.70 8.92
C GLN A 148 -10.45 -22.59 8.45
N TYR A 149 -9.43 -22.83 9.28
CA TYR A 149 -8.26 -23.64 8.97
C TYR A 149 -8.08 -24.77 10.00
N ALA A 150 -7.64 -25.95 9.55
CA ALA A 150 -7.75 -27.21 10.29
C ALA A 150 -6.61 -27.48 11.30
N ASP A 151 -5.67 -26.57 11.51
CA ASP A 151 -4.48 -26.77 12.36
C ASP A 151 -4.33 -25.63 13.37
N ILE A 152 -5.08 -25.70 14.47
CA ILE A 152 -4.95 -24.73 15.58
C ILE A 152 -3.73 -25.09 16.42
N SER A 153 -2.65 -24.32 16.25
CA SER A 153 -1.47 -24.39 17.13
C SER A 153 -0.87 -23.05 17.51
N SER A 154 -1.55 -21.91 17.26
CA SER A 154 -0.98 -20.58 17.53
C SER A 154 -2.00 -19.59 18.10
N GLU A 155 -1.51 -18.60 18.87
CA GLU A 155 -2.24 -17.38 19.27
C GLU A 155 -2.86 -16.62 18.08
N ARG A 156 -2.44 -16.92 16.84
CA ARG A 156 -2.81 -16.19 15.61
C ARG A 156 -4.23 -16.48 15.11
N GLU A 157 -4.96 -17.40 15.71
CA GLU A 157 -6.35 -17.74 15.35
C GLU A 157 -7.38 -17.32 16.41
N VAL A 158 -6.93 -16.68 17.51
CA VAL A 158 -7.80 -16.07 18.50
C VAL A 158 -8.37 -14.78 17.92
N ILE A 159 -9.70 -14.72 17.77
CA ILE A 159 -10.43 -13.52 17.35
C ILE A 159 -10.45 -12.50 18.49
N PHE A 160 -10.78 -12.96 19.71
CA PHE A 160 -10.61 -12.20 20.95
C PHE A 160 -10.51 -13.11 22.18
N HIS A 161 -9.91 -12.58 23.23
CA HIS A 161 -9.80 -13.17 24.57
C HIS A 161 -10.27 -12.15 25.59
N LEU A 162 -11.21 -12.56 26.46
CA LEU A 162 -11.81 -11.70 27.48
C LEU A 162 -11.59 -12.32 28.85
N ASP A 163 -11.26 -11.49 29.83
CA ASP A 163 -11.35 -11.83 31.25
C ASP A 163 -12.78 -11.61 31.73
N ILE A 164 -13.36 -12.59 32.41
CA ILE A 164 -14.74 -12.53 32.93
C ILE A 164 -14.88 -11.45 34.01
N GLU A 165 -13.80 -11.12 34.75
CA GLU A 165 -13.84 -10.04 35.74
C GLU A 165 -14.02 -8.65 35.13
N GLU A 166 -13.63 -8.50 33.88
CA GLU A 166 -13.61 -7.27 33.12
C GLU A 166 -14.67 -7.28 32.00
N LEU A 167 -15.57 -8.27 31.99
CA LEU A 167 -16.53 -8.47 30.90
C LEU A 167 -17.53 -7.31 30.75
N ASP A 168 -17.76 -6.56 31.83
CA ASP A 168 -18.63 -5.38 31.89
C ASP A 168 -17.96 -4.08 31.41
N GLN A 169 -16.66 -4.12 31.11
CA GLN A 169 -15.97 -3.01 30.44
C GLN A 169 -16.53 -2.81 29.03
N GLU A 170 -16.68 -1.56 28.62
CA GLU A 170 -17.38 -1.20 27.38
C GLU A 170 -16.79 -1.87 26.12
N ASP A 171 -15.48 -2.08 26.11
CA ASP A 171 -14.78 -2.70 24.99
C ASP A 171 -14.99 -4.22 24.92
N ASN A 172 -15.06 -4.89 26.06
CA ASN A 172 -15.38 -6.33 26.14
C ASN A 172 -16.84 -6.60 25.82
N LEU A 173 -17.74 -5.70 26.23
CA LEU A 173 -19.16 -5.73 25.85
C LEU A 173 -19.35 -5.64 24.33
N LYS A 174 -18.59 -4.76 23.64
CA LYS A 174 -18.65 -4.65 22.18
C LYS A 174 -18.15 -5.92 21.49
N LYS A 175 -17.06 -6.53 21.99
CA LYS A 175 -16.52 -7.80 21.48
C LYS A 175 -17.54 -8.94 21.61
N LEU A 176 -18.19 -9.06 22.77
CA LEU A 176 -19.25 -10.06 23.01
C LEU A 176 -20.51 -9.78 22.19
N TRP A 177 -20.97 -8.52 22.12
CA TRP A 177 -22.18 -8.15 21.40
C TRP A 177 -22.10 -8.47 19.90
N ALA A 178 -20.89 -8.54 19.33
CA ALA A 178 -20.69 -9.00 17.97
C ALA A 178 -21.11 -10.47 17.72
N LEU A 179 -21.36 -11.23 18.80
CA LEU A 179 -21.90 -12.60 18.77
C LEU A 179 -23.44 -12.65 18.87
N GLU A 180 -24.15 -11.53 18.77
CA GLU A 180 -25.62 -11.49 18.89
C GLU A 180 -26.32 -12.33 17.80
N TYR A 181 -27.33 -13.11 18.19
CA TYR A 181 -28.08 -14.02 17.30
C TYR A 181 -28.61 -13.35 16.02
N ASN A 182 -29.19 -12.15 16.13
CA ASN A 182 -29.81 -11.45 15.01
C ASN A 182 -28.82 -11.06 13.90
N ASP A 183 -27.54 -10.90 14.23
CA ASP A 183 -26.52 -10.61 13.22
C ASP A 183 -26.23 -11.86 12.38
N PHE A 184 -26.20 -13.05 12.99
CA PHE A 184 -25.92 -14.31 12.28
C PHE A 184 -27.09 -14.84 11.41
N THR A 185 -28.30 -14.29 11.53
CA THR A 185 -29.44 -14.65 10.67
C THR A 185 -29.44 -13.90 9.32
N LYS A 186 -28.55 -12.92 9.14
CA LYS A 186 -28.39 -12.20 7.87
C LYS A 186 -27.63 -13.08 6.87
N GLU A 187 -28.13 -13.21 5.64
CA GLU A 187 -27.57 -14.08 4.59
C GLU A 187 -26.07 -13.86 4.30
N GLN A 188 -25.53 -12.68 4.63
CA GLN A 188 -24.12 -12.31 4.38
C GLN A 188 -23.25 -12.23 5.63
N PHE A 189 -23.76 -12.41 6.86
CA PHE A 189 -22.94 -12.24 8.06
C PHE A 189 -22.04 -13.46 8.30
N GLY A 190 -20.74 -13.28 8.14
CA GLY A 190 -19.73 -14.32 8.38
C GLY A 190 -18.48 -13.80 9.08
N LEU A 191 -17.39 -14.58 9.01
CA LEU A 191 -16.06 -14.19 9.52
C LEU A 191 -15.64 -12.80 9.00
N LYS A 192 -16.05 -12.49 7.78
CA LYS A 192 -15.66 -11.29 7.06
C LYS A 192 -16.18 -10.01 7.72
N GLU A 193 -17.44 -9.99 8.10
CA GLU A 193 -18.12 -8.87 8.75
C GLU A 193 -17.70 -8.73 10.22
N LEU A 194 -17.51 -9.86 10.93
CA LEU A 194 -17.01 -9.88 12.31
C LEU A 194 -15.57 -9.35 12.39
N VAL A 195 -14.68 -9.84 11.53
CA VAL A 195 -13.28 -9.39 11.44
C VAL A 195 -13.22 -7.94 11.01
N GLN A 196 -14.07 -7.47 10.09
CA GLN A 196 -14.11 -6.06 9.70
C GLN A 196 -14.46 -5.15 10.89
N ARG A 197 -15.51 -5.46 11.66
CA ARG A 197 -15.88 -4.66 12.86
C ARG A 197 -14.77 -4.64 13.92
N LEU A 198 -14.10 -5.77 14.14
CA LEU A 198 -12.95 -5.86 15.06
C LEU A 198 -11.73 -5.11 14.53
N ASN A 199 -11.47 -5.17 13.22
CA ASN A 199 -10.39 -4.42 12.57
C ASN A 199 -10.63 -2.91 12.62
N ASP A 200 -11.85 -2.45 12.35
CA ASP A 200 -12.20 -1.02 12.43
C ASP A 200 -11.99 -0.47 13.85
N TYR A 201 -12.30 -1.28 14.87
CA TYR A 201 -12.06 -0.97 16.27
C TYR A 201 -10.56 -0.99 16.64
N ARG A 202 -9.82 -2.03 16.25
CA ARG A 202 -8.35 -2.10 16.43
C ARG A 202 -7.66 -0.90 15.76
N MET A 203 -8.05 -0.57 14.53
CA MET A 203 -7.53 0.59 13.81
C MET A 203 -7.81 1.92 14.53
N ALA A 204 -8.91 2.03 15.29
CA ALA A 204 -9.20 3.21 16.10
C ALA A 204 -8.29 3.32 17.34
N ILE A 205 -8.00 2.19 18.01
CA ILE A 205 -7.01 2.12 19.10
C ILE A 205 -5.62 2.47 18.56
N ASP A 206 -5.22 1.87 17.44
CA ASP A 206 -3.92 2.08 16.82
C ASP A 206 -3.71 3.55 16.47
N LYS A 207 -4.70 4.18 15.82
CA LYS A 207 -4.66 5.62 15.49
C LYS A 207 -4.54 6.49 16.73
N ARG A 208 -5.24 6.14 17.82
CA ARG A 208 -5.14 6.86 19.10
C ARG A 208 -3.75 6.68 19.73
N ALA A 209 -3.19 5.48 19.71
CA ALA A 209 -1.85 5.20 20.23
C ALA A 209 -0.77 5.97 19.45
N VAL A 210 -0.87 6.02 18.11
CA VAL A 210 -0.01 6.88 17.28
C VAL A 210 -0.11 8.34 17.72
N GLN A 211 -1.34 8.86 17.81
CA GLN A 211 -1.57 10.27 18.13
C GLN A 211 -1.01 10.64 19.52
N ASN A 212 -1.19 9.76 20.50
CA ASN A 212 -0.67 9.93 21.85
C ASN A 212 0.87 9.95 21.88
N LEU A 213 1.53 9.06 21.13
CA LEU A 213 2.99 9.03 21.04
C LEU A 213 3.57 10.27 20.36
N LEU A 214 2.89 10.78 19.34
CA LEU A 214 3.23 12.05 18.70
C LEU A 214 3.07 13.23 19.67
N GLU A 215 1.98 13.26 20.44
CA GLU A 215 1.77 14.29 21.47
C GLU A 215 2.88 14.27 22.53
N CYS A 216 3.29 13.09 23.02
CA CYS A 216 4.39 12.97 23.97
C CYS A 216 5.69 13.58 23.43
N LYS A 217 5.97 13.37 22.14
CA LYS A 217 7.16 13.91 21.47
C LYS A 217 7.12 15.42 21.35
N ASP A 218 5.98 15.97 20.95
CA ASP A 218 5.76 17.40 20.82
C ASP A 218 5.98 18.10 22.17
N LEU A 219 5.36 17.56 23.23
CA LEU A 219 5.47 18.09 24.59
C LEU A 219 6.93 18.07 25.08
N LEU A 220 7.64 16.96 24.90
CA LEU A 220 9.02 16.83 25.35
C LEU A 220 9.97 17.76 24.59
N SER A 221 9.80 17.82 23.27
CA SER A 221 10.66 18.63 22.40
C SER A 221 10.49 20.12 22.67
N GLU A 222 9.24 20.58 22.80
CA GLU A 222 8.92 21.97 23.12
C GLU A 222 9.42 22.35 24.52
N SER A 223 9.34 21.42 25.49
CA SER A 223 9.90 21.63 26.83
C SER A 223 11.41 21.84 26.79
N ILE A 224 12.15 20.93 26.16
CA ILE A 224 13.62 21.00 26.07
C ILE A 224 14.06 22.29 25.36
N PHE A 225 13.40 22.65 24.26
CA PHE A 225 13.71 23.88 23.52
C PHE A 225 13.49 25.13 24.39
N ASN A 226 12.34 25.21 25.07
CA ASN A 226 12.00 26.35 25.92
C ASN A 226 12.95 26.50 27.11
N ASP A 227 13.38 25.39 27.72
CA ASP A 227 14.31 25.40 28.83
C ASP A 227 15.72 25.78 28.39
N TYR A 228 16.15 25.32 27.20
CA TYR A 228 17.41 25.70 26.57
C TYR A 228 17.47 27.21 26.25
N GLU A 229 16.46 27.76 25.58
CA GLU A 229 16.39 29.18 25.21
C GLU A 229 16.43 30.10 26.45
N LYS A 230 15.75 29.68 27.53
CA LYS A 230 15.69 30.46 28.78
C LYS A 230 16.87 30.19 29.72
N ASN A 231 17.78 29.28 29.34
CA ASN A 231 18.85 28.75 30.18
C ASN A 231 18.35 28.37 31.59
N LYS A 232 17.13 27.83 31.68
CA LYS A 232 16.59 27.35 32.95
C LYS A 232 17.34 26.08 33.34
N LEU A 233 17.59 25.88 34.63
CA LEU A 233 18.15 24.65 35.20
C LEU A 233 19.59 24.27 34.74
N GLY A 234 20.34 25.15 34.07
CA GLY A 234 21.71 24.85 33.60
C GLY A 234 21.77 23.89 32.40
N ILE A 235 20.61 23.60 31.78
CA ILE A 235 20.44 22.64 30.68
C ILE A 235 21.31 22.98 29.48
N LYS A 236 21.47 24.26 29.14
CA LYS A 236 22.32 24.68 28.01
C LYS A 236 23.77 24.21 28.18
N GLN A 237 24.34 24.39 29.38
CA GLN A 237 25.70 23.95 29.68
C GLN A 237 25.83 22.43 29.66
N GLN A 238 24.83 21.69 30.17
CA GLN A 238 24.82 20.22 30.13
C GLN A 238 24.75 19.70 28.68
N ILE A 239 23.90 20.30 27.85
CA ILE A 239 23.76 19.97 26.42
C ILE A 239 25.07 20.24 25.69
N ASP A 240 25.67 21.42 25.90
CA ASP A 240 26.94 21.79 25.28
C ASP A 240 28.06 20.81 25.68
N MET A 241 28.13 20.41 26.96
CA MET A 241 29.09 19.40 27.44
C MET A 241 28.89 18.02 26.80
N ILE A 242 27.65 17.55 26.70
CA ILE A 242 27.33 16.23 26.12
C ILE A 242 27.68 16.19 24.62
N LEU A 243 27.41 17.29 23.91
CA LEU A 243 27.78 17.44 22.50
C LEU A 243 29.30 17.53 22.32
N GLU A 244 30.03 18.14 23.27
CA GLU A 244 31.49 18.20 23.26
C GLU A 244 32.17 16.87 23.59
N ASP A 245 31.58 15.99 24.41
CA ASP A 245 32.18 14.68 24.74
C ASP A 245 31.97 13.61 23.64
N LYS A 246 30.87 13.67 22.87
CA LYS A 246 30.67 12.81 21.68
C LYS A 246 31.78 12.99 20.62
N LYS A 247 32.47 14.13 20.65
CA LYS A 247 33.65 14.50 19.83
C LYS A 247 34.83 13.52 19.97
N LYS A 248 34.92 12.79 21.08
CA LYS A 248 36.00 11.82 21.34
C LYS A 248 35.71 10.41 20.80
N ILE A 249 34.46 10.11 20.41
CA ILE A 249 34.00 8.73 20.22
C ILE A 249 33.76 8.38 18.73
N SER A 250 33.53 9.35 17.82
CA SER A 250 33.06 9.03 16.46
C SER A 250 33.84 9.59 15.26
N GLY A 251 34.95 10.33 15.44
CA GLY A 251 35.76 10.81 14.31
C GLY A 251 35.01 11.71 13.30
N MET A 252 33.82 12.21 13.65
CA MET A 252 33.02 13.15 12.86
C MET A 252 33.67 14.55 12.83
N PRO A 253 33.39 15.38 11.79
CA PRO A 253 33.84 16.76 11.75
C PRO A 253 33.47 17.53 13.02
N THR A 254 34.24 18.57 13.34
CA THR A 254 34.05 19.37 14.54
C THR A 254 32.65 19.98 14.59
N PHE A 255 31.84 19.61 15.58
CA PHE A 255 30.52 20.19 15.88
C PHE A 255 30.51 21.74 16.06
N LYS A 256 31.68 22.41 16.04
CA LYS A 256 31.80 23.87 16.01
C LYS A 256 31.49 24.49 14.64
N ASP A 257 31.41 23.68 13.59
CA ASP A 257 31.16 24.14 12.21
C ASP A 257 29.66 24.20 11.85
N PHE A 258 28.79 23.66 12.72
CA PHE A 258 27.33 23.69 12.56
C PHE A 258 26.68 24.84 13.36
N PRO A 259 25.66 25.52 12.80
CA PRO A 259 24.88 26.53 13.50
C PRO A 259 24.33 26.02 14.85
N ASP A 260 24.25 26.88 15.87
CA ASP A 260 23.71 26.54 17.20
C ASP A 260 22.31 25.89 17.11
N GLU A 261 21.49 26.32 16.15
CA GLU A 261 20.14 25.78 15.91
C GLU A 261 20.16 24.33 15.42
N GLU A 262 21.09 23.95 14.55
CA GLU A 262 21.20 22.56 14.06
C GLU A 262 21.67 21.61 15.16
N ARG A 263 22.57 22.08 16.04
CA ARG A 263 23.05 21.33 17.20
C ARG A 263 21.94 21.07 18.22
N LEU A 264 21.17 22.10 18.54
CA LEU A 264 20.03 21.99 19.44
C LEU A 264 18.97 21.04 18.86
N ASN A 265 18.68 21.13 17.56
CA ASN A 265 17.73 20.25 16.90
C ASN A 265 18.17 18.77 16.94
N PHE A 266 19.44 18.49 16.67
CA PHE A 266 20.00 17.14 16.79
C PHE A 266 19.86 16.62 18.22
N PHE A 267 20.25 17.43 19.20
CA PHE A 267 20.15 17.07 20.61
C PHE A 267 18.69 16.77 21.03
N ILE A 268 17.75 17.66 20.71
CA ILE A 268 16.32 17.50 21.05
C ILE A 268 15.79 16.20 20.46
N LYS A 269 16.14 15.89 19.20
CA LYS A 269 15.71 14.68 18.51
C LYS A 269 16.21 13.42 19.22
N GLU A 270 17.50 13.34 19.53
CA GLU A 270 18.13 12.18 20.18
C GLU A 270 17.62 11.98 21.61
N ALA A 271 17.60 13.05 22.41
CA ALA A 271 17.20 13.00 23.80
C ALA A 271 15.72 12.63 23.96
N SER A 272 14.84 13.23 23.16
CA SER A 272 13.41 12.92 23.18
C SER A 272 13.13 11.48 22.74
N SER A 273 13.85 11.00 21.72
CA SER A 273 13.71 9.62 21.23
C SER A 273 14.18 8.61 22.26
N SER A 274 15.36 8.81 22.86
CA SER A 274 15.90 7.93 23.90
C SER A 274 14.92 7.78 25.08
N LEU A 275 14.37 8.89 25.57
CA LEU A 275 13.51 8.88 26.75
C LEU A 275 12.16 8.23 26.47
N ILE A 276 11.48 8.65 25.40
CA ILE A 276 10.16 8.09 25.02
C ILE A 276 10.28 6.60 24.74
N ASN A 277 11.36 6.16 24.08
CA ASN A 277 11.59 4.74 23.79
C ASN A 277 11.67 3.93 25.07
N LYS A 278 12.53 4.31 26.01
CA LYS A 278 12.70 3.57 27.27
C LYS A 278 11.39 3.51 28.07
N ILE A 279 10.66 4.63 28.18
CA ILE A 279 9.37 4.67 28.89
C ILE A 279 8.36 3.74 28.20
N LEU A 280 8.20 3.86 26.88
CA LEU A 280 7.26 3.05 26.12
C LEU A 280 7.56 1.55 26.28
N PHE A 281 8.82 1.14 26.15
CA PHE A 281 9.17 -0.29 26.30
C PHE A 281 8.99 -0.81 27.71
N ILE A 282 9.33 -0.03 28.74
CA ILE A 282 9.03 -0.43 30.12
C ILE A 282 7.51 -0.59 30.30
N ARG A 283 6.69 0.33 29.78
CA ARG A 283 5.22 0.21 29.83
C ARG A 283 4.70 -1.03 29.09
N ILE A 284 5.24 -1.33 27.90
CA ILE A 284 4.90 -2.56 27.16
C ILE A 284 5.23 -3.81 27.99
N LEU A 285 6.41 -3.86 28.61
CA LEU A 285 6.85 -4.98 29.43
C LEU A 285 6.02 -5.13 30.71
N GLU A 286 5.66 -4.02 31.36
CA GLU A 286 4.78 -4.00 32.52
C GLU A 286 3.38 -4.51 32.17
N ASP A 287 2.78 -3.97 31.11
CA ASP A 287 1.45 -4.38 30.67
C ASP A 287 1.46 -5.85 30.27
N LYS A 288 2.47 -6.34 29.55
CA LYS A 288 2.59 -7.76 29.19
C LYS A 288 3.04 -8.67 30.35
N ASN A 289 3.13 -8.17 31.58
CA ASN A 289 3.53 -8.91 32.80
C ASN A 289 4.93 -9.55 32.71
N PHE A 290 5.86 -8.90 32.02
CA PHE A 290 7.28 -9.22 31.99
C PHE A 290 8.08 -8.45 33.06
N LEU A 291 7.55 -7.32 33.53
CA LEU A 291 8.11 -6.53 34.61
C LEU A 291 7.09 -6.32 35.72
N THR A 292 7.58 -6.12 36.94
CA THR A 292 6.73 -5.62 38.02
C THR A 292 6.39 -4.16 37.74
N PRO A 293 5.10 -3.76 37.75
CA PRO A 293 4.70 -2.39 37.45
C PRO A 293 5.38 -1.34 38.35
N LYS A 294 6.01 -0.35 37.72
CA LYS A 294 6.70 0.79 38.32
C LYS A 294 6.26 2.11 37.69
N LEU A 295 6.03 2.15 36.38
CA LEU A 295 5.60 3.34 35.63
C LEU A 295 4.08 3.40 35.37
N THR A 296 3.26 2.66 36.12
CA THR A 296 1.79 2.75 36.03
C THR A 296 1.24 3.94 36.79
N LYS A 297 0.09 4.48 36.37
CA LYS A 297 -0.63 5.56 37.07
C LYS A 297 -0.80 5.27 38.56
N ARG A 298 -1.29 4.07 38.90
CA ARG A 298 -1.44 3.61 40.28
C ARG A 298 -0.14 3.67 41.07
N LYS A 299 0.98 3.22 40.49
CA LYS A 299 2.28 3.22 41.18
C LYS A 299 2.84 4.62 41.38
N ILE A 300 2.59 5.53 40.44
CA ILE A 300 2.95 6.94 40.56
C ILE A 300 2.10 7.64 41.62
N GLU A 301 0.82 7.27 41.75
CA GLU A 301 -0.07 7.74 42.81
C GLU A 301 0.36 7.21 44.19
N GLU A 302 0.57 5.90 44.33
CA GLU A 302 1.10 5.27 45.56
C GLU A 302 2.43 5.91 45.98
N TRP A 303 3.30 6.24 45.02
CA TRP A 303 4.57 6.90 45.26
C TRP A 303 4.39 8.35 45.74
N LYS A 304 3.47 9.12 45.15
CA LYS A 304 3.14 10.49 45.60
C LYS A 304 2.58 10.50 47.01
N ASP A 305 1.75 9.54 47.34
CA ASP A 305 1.15 9.41 48.67
C ASP A 305 2.21 9.07 49.73
N PHE A 306 3.28 8.36 49.34
CA PHE A 306 4.36 7.95 50.23
C PHE A 306 5.43 9.05 50.46
N PHE A 307 5.80 9.80 49.42
CA PHE A 307 6.90 10.79 49.48
C PHE A 307 6.44 12.26 49.58
N GLY A 308 5.16 12.55 49.34
CA GLY A 308 4.58 13.90 49.43
C GLY A 308 4.68 14.71 48.12
N TYR A 309 3.76 15.66 47.94
CA TYR A 309 3.43 16.34 46.67
C TYR A 309 4.53 17.25 46.05
N ASN A 310 5.72 17.37 46.65
CA ASN A 310 6.64 18.47 46.34
C ASN A 310 8.01 18.07 45.75
N ASP A 311 8.39 16.78 45.68
CA ASP A 311 9.71 16.41 45.12
C ASP A 311 9.63 15.79 43.72
N TYR A 312 9.27 16.64 42.77
CA TYR A 312 9.13 16.28 41.37
C TYR A 312 10.45 15.81 40.70
N ASN A 313 11.63 16.13 41.28
CA ASN A 313 12.92 15.64 40.79
C ASN A 313 13.08 14.12 40.92
N GLU A 314 12.27 13.47 41.76
CA GLU A 314 12.37 12.03 42.01
C GLU A 314 11.62 11.18 40.96
N ILE A 315 10.72 11.75 40.14
CA ILE A 315 10.08 11.00 39.02
C ILE A 315 11.14 10.49 38.03
N MET A 316 12.16 11.30 37.75
CA MET A 316 13.30 10.89 36.92
C MET A 316 14.15 9.82 37.62
N ASN A 317 14.23 9.82 38.95
CA ASN A 317 14.90 8.75 39.69
C ASN A 317 14.13 7.43 39.60
N LEU A 318 12.80 7.48 39.66
CA LEU A 318 11.93 6.32 39.47
C LEU A 318 12.05 5.76 38.04
N PHE A 319 12.12 6.63 37.02
CA PHE A 319 12.44 6.22 35.64
C PHE A 319 13.83 5.56 35.53
N ARG A 320 14.87 6.16 36.13
CA ARG A 320 16.23 5.61 36.13
C ARG A 320 16.31 4.27 36.88
N GLU A 321 15.57 4.13 37.98
CA GLU A 321 15.43 2.87 38.72
C GLU A 321 14.76 1.81 37.84
N ALA A 322 13.65 2.15 37.19
CA ALA A 322 12.97 1.25 36.26
C ALA A 322 13.89 0.82 35.10
N CYS A 323 14.69 1.73 34.56
CA CYS A 323 15.70 1.42 33.55
C CYS A 323 16.77 0.45 34.10
N ARG A 324 17.32 0.70 35.29
CA ARG A 324 18.32 -0.18 35.92
C ARG A 324 17.78 -1.58 36.21
N ILE A 325 16.55 -1.69 36.72
CA ILE A 325 15.88 -2.97 36.96
C ILE A 325 15.71 -3.73 35.64
N THR A 326 15.19 -3.03 34.62
CA THR A 326 14.94 -3.64 33.31
C THR A 326 16.25 -4.07 32.64
N GLU A 327 17.29 -3.23 32.69
CA GLU A 327 18.61 -3.55 32.17
C GLU A 327 19.25 -4.73 32.91
N ASN A 328 19.13 -4.81 34.24
CA ASN A 328 19.64 -5.95 35.00
C ASN A 328 18.89 -7.25 34.67
N GLN A 329 17.57 -7.17 34.47
CA GLN A 329 16.72 -8.33 34.21
C GLN A 329 16.88 -8.86 32.77
N TYR A 330 17.01 -7.97 31.79
CA TYR A 330 16.99 -8.33 30.36
C TYR A 330 18.30 -8.07 29.61
N ASN A 331 19.25 -7.27 30.13
CA ASN A 331 20.62 -7.08 29.62
C ASN A 331 20.76 -6.77 28.11
N GLY A 332 19.78 -6.05 27.55
CA GLY A 332 19.71 -5.75 26.12
C GLY A 332 20.56 -4.55 25.68
N GLY A 333 21.05 -3.71 26.60
CA GLY A 333 21.78 -2.47 26.31
C GLY A 333 20.87 -1.25 26.06
N LEU A 334 19.60 -1.46 25.70
CA LEU A 334 18.63 -0.39 25.43
C LEU A 334 18.30 0.45 26.67
N PHE A 335 18.19 -0.19 27.84
CA PHE A 335 17.80 0.48 29.08
C PHE A 335 19.02 0.99 29.86
N LYS A 336 20.23 0.82 29.30
CA LYS A 336 21.44 1.42 29.84
C LYS A 336 21.29 2.94 29.86
N LEU A 337 21.62 3.52 31.00
CA LEU A 337 21.62 4.97 31.15
C LEU A 337 22.70 5.57 30.24
N ASN A 338 22.31 6.58 29.48
CA ASN A 338 23.14 7.36 28.57
C ASN A 338 23.15 8.84 29.01
N PRO A 339 24.01 9.69 28.43
CA PRO A 339 24.13 11.08 28.87
C PRO A 339 22.81 11.88 28.78
N TYR A 340 21.87 11.48 27.92
CA TYR A 340 20.57 12.14 27.81
C TYR A 340 19.70 11.88 29.05
N ASP A 341 19.79 10.70 29.68
CA ASP A 341 18.98 10.35 30.85
C ASP A 341 19.43 11.04 32.14
N GLU A 342 20.64 11.62 32.13
CA GLU A 342 21.25 12.34 33.26
C GLU A 342 20.84 13.83 33.31
N ILE A 343 20.22 14.33 32.24
CA ILE A 343 19.77 15.72 32.14
C ILE A 343 18.55 15.94 33.03
N THR A 344 18.44 17.16 33.55
CA THR A 344 17.26 17.60 34.31
C THR A 344 16.16 18.00 33.33
N TYR A 345 15.08 17.22 33.27
CA TYR A 345 13.88 17.54 32.49
C TYR A 345 12.80 18.18 33.37
N ASP A 346 11.86 18.94 32.76
CA ASP A 346 10.66 19.41 33.47
C ASP A 346 9.83 18.19 33.94
N PRO A 347 9.72 17.97 35.26
CA PRO A 347 9.03 16.80 35.78
C PRO A 347 7.53 16.77 35.47
N THR A 348 6.91 17.94 35.28
CA THR A 348 5.48 18.03 34.96
C THR A 348 5.20 17.45 33.57
N ILE A 349 6.13 17.66 32.64
CA ILE A 349 6.09 17.12 31.29
C ILE A 349 6.36 15.61 31.32
N ILE A 350 7.36 15.16 32.08
CA ILE A 350 7.65 13.72 32.23
C ILE A 350 6.45 12.96 32.81
N LYS A 351 5.83 13.50 33.86
CA LYS A 351 4.59 12.94 34.42
C LYS A 351 3.49 12.87 33.36
N LYS A 352 3.26 13.95 32.61
CA LYS A 352 2.24 13.99 31.56
C LYS A 352 2.49 12.93 30.48
N ILE A 353 3.75 12.71 30.09
CA ILE A 353 4.12 11.65 29.15
C ILE A 353 3.79 10.26 29.70
N ILE A 354 4.16 10.00 30.96
CA ILE A 354 3.85 8.70 31.59
C ILE A 354 2.34 8.51 31.74
N ASP A 355 1.57 9.56 32.04
CA ASP A 355 0.12 9.50 32.12
C ASP A 355 -0.51 9.17 30.75
N ILE A 356 -0.09 9.84 29.67
CA ILE A 356 -0.57 9.60 28.29
C ILE A 356 -0.28 8.17 27.85
N LEU A 357 0.95 7.67 28.12
CA LEU A 357 1.32 6.30 27.78
C LEU A 357 0.67 5.27 28.72
N GLY A 358 0.33 5.67 29.95
CA GLY A 358 -0.41 4.87 30.92
C GLY A 358 -1.89 4.68 30.58
N ASP A 359 -2.47 5.54 29.74
CA ASP A 359 -3.83 5.39 29.20
C ASP A 359 -3.92 4.37 28.05
N ILE A 360 -2.78 3.87 27.58
CA ILE A 360 -2.71 2.86 26.53
C ILE A 360 -2.49 1.50 27.19
N ASN A 361 -3.35 0.54 26.90
CA ASN A 361 -3.15 -0.86 27.29
C ASN A 361 -2.34 -1.59 26.21
N PHE A 362 -1.03 -1.76 26.43
CA PHE A 362 -0.16 -2.42 25.44
C PHE A 362 -0.36 -3.94 25.35
N ARG A 363 -1.21 -4.55 26.17
CA ARG A 363 -1.66 -5.95 25.95
C ARG A 363 -2.51 -6.08 24.70
N GLU A 364 -3.27 -5.04 24.36
CA GLU A 364 -4.26 -5.06 23.26
C GLU A 364 -3.67 -4.60 21.92
N ILE A 365 -2.39 -4.19 21.92
CA ILE A 365 -1.67 -3.74 20.73
C ILE A 365 -0.71 -4.84 20.29
N ASP A 366 -0.93 -5.36 19.08
CA ASP A 366 -0.01 -6.34 18.46
C ASP A 366 1.39 -5.73 18.30
N ALA A 367 2.43 -6.54 18.46
CA ALA A 367 3.82 -6.08 18.29
C ALA A 367 4.07 -5.47 16.88
N ASP A 368 3.37 -5.97 15.85
CA ASP A 368 3.43 -5.44 14.49
C ASP A 368 2.82 -4.02 14.38
N ILE A 369 1.94 -3.64 15.30
CA ILE A 369 1.34 -2.30 15.38
C ILE A 369 2.28 -1.35 16.11
N ILE A 370 2.94 -1.81 17.17
CA ILE A 370 3.98 -1.02 17.88
C ILE A 370 5.07 -0.58 16.90
N GLY A 371 5.55 -1.50 16.05
CA GLY A 371 6.49 -1.17 14.97
C GLY A 371 5.93 -0.12 13.99
N ARG A 372 4.66 -0.24 13.58
CA ARG A 372 3.99 0.74 12.69
C ARG A 372 3.86 2.13 13.32
N ILE A 373 3.48 2.19 14.59
CA ILE A 373 3.37 3.45 15.33
C ILE A 373 4.73 4.16 15.36
N TYR A 374 5.79 3.39 15.56
CA TYR A 374 7.16 3.87 15.58
C TYR A 374 7.69 4.35 14.22
N GLU A 375 7.33 3.70 13.12
CA GLU A 375 7.66 4.18 11.77
C GLU A 375 6.98 5.51 11.45
N ILE A 376 5.72 5.69 11.86
CA ILE A 376 5.01 6.98 11.72
C ILE A 376 5.73 8.06 12.54
N TYR A 377 6.19 7.70 13.75
CA TYR A 377 6.98 8.55 14.64
C TYR A 377 8.33 8.98 14.02
N LEU A 378 8.98 8.09 13.25
CA LEU A 378 10.23 8.36 12.54
C LEU A 378 10.06 9.32 11.36
N GLY A 379 8.96 9.19 10.62
CA GLY A 379 8.68 9.99 9.43
C GLY A 379 8.26 11.45 9.67
N GLN A 380 8.53 12.02 10.85
CA GLN A 380 8.23 13.41 11.22
C GLN A 380 9.50 14.17 11.60
N VAL A 381 9.73 15.30 10.94
CA VAL A 381 10.91 16.16 11.14
C VAL A 381 10.53 17.40 11.96
N LEU A 382 11.38 17.75 12.93
CA LEU A 382 11.35 19.06 13.59
C LEU A 382 11.76 20.12 12.59
N LYS A 383 10.87 21.05 12.24
CA LYS A 383 11.27 22.33 11.67
C LYS A 383 11.00 23.42 12.70
N VAL A 384 12.04 24.18 13.02
CA VAL A 384 11.90 25.42 13.79
C VAL A 384 11.46 26.49 12.81
N GLU A 385 10.25 27.05 12.95
CA GLU A 385 9.83 28.15 12.09
C GLU A 385 10.57 29.43 12.50
N SER A 386 11.18 30.10 11.52
CA SER A 386 11.73 31.45 11.68
C SER A 386 10.60 32.46 11.91
N GLU A 387 10.76 33.28 12.95
CA GLU A 387 9.89 34.34 13.49
C GLU A 387 8.62 34.74 12.70
N ILE A 388 7.46 34.47 13.30
CA ILE A 388 6.23 35.21 13.05
C ILE A 388 5.68 35.65 14.43
N HIS A 389 5.64 36.96 14.70
CA HIS A 389 5.16 37.61 15.94
C HIS A 389 6.03 37.48 17.23
N GLY A 390 7.36 37.39 17.11
CA GLY A 390 8.24 37.51 18.28
C GLY A 390 8.23 36.33 19.27
N LYS A 391 7.70 35.17 18.85
CA LYS A 391 7.86 33.88 19.56
C LYS A 391 8.33 32.82 18.56
N LYS A 392 9.56 32.32 18.71
CA LYS A 392 10.02 31.11 18.02
C LYS A 392 9.15 29.92 18.49
N ARG A 393 8.58 29.16 17.55
CA ARG A 393 7.83 27.93 17.84
C ARG A 393 8.45 26.77 17.08
N THR A 394 8.71 25.67 17.79
CA THR A 394 9.05 24.39 17.20
C THR A 394 7.76 23.74 16.73
N LYS A 395 7.63 23.42 15.44
CA LYS A 395 6.48 22.67 14.94
C LYS A 395 6.98 21.47 14.13
N TYR A 396 6.61 20.28 14.56
CA TYR A 396 6.77 19.11 13.73
C TYR A 396 5.88 19.26 12.50
N GLN A 397 6.48 19.30 11.31
CA GLN A 397 5.74 19.18 10.07
C GLN A 397 5.89 17.75 9.56
N THR A 398 4.77 17.16 9.16
CA THR A 398 4.76 15.94 8.34
C THR A 398 5.31 16.33 6.98
N ASP A 399 6.62 16.33 6.82
CA ASP A 399 7.20 16.58 5.51
C ASP A 399 7.05 15.30 4.68
N ASN A 400 5.95 15.22 3.92
CA ASN A 400 5.77 14.18 2.90
C ASN A 400 6.98 14.12 1.94
N MET A 401 7.83 15.17 1.86
CA MET A 401 9.08 15.14 1.11
C MET A 401 10.16 14.29 1.78
N GLU A 402 10.26 14.22 3.11
CA GLU A 402 11.31 13.43 3.79
C GLU A 402 11.03 11.92 3.70
N ARG A 403 9.77 11.49 3.85
CA ARG A 403 9.38 10.09 3.57
C ARG A 403 9.65 9.69 2.12
N LYS A 404 9.45 10.62 1.18
CA LYS A 404 9.82 10.44 -0.24
C LYS A 404 11.33 10.42 -0.46
N LYS A 405 12.10 11.27 0.24
CA LYS A 405 13.58 11.31 0.16
C LYS A 405 14.21 10.03 0.70
N LEU A 406 13.64 9.47 1.78
CA LEU A 406 14.12 8.25 2.44
C LEU A 406 13.53 6.96 1.84
N GLY A 407 12.48 7.05 1.02
CA GLY A 407 11.83 5.90 0.39
C GLY A 407 11.14 4.93 1.37
N GLN A 408 10.83 5.38 2.59
CA GLN A 408 10.35 4.53 3.69
C GLN A 408 8.82 4.37 3.64
N TYR A 409 8.35 3.16 3.36
CA TYR A 409 6.94 2.79 3.38
C TYR A 409 6.72 1.46 4.09
N TYR A 410 5.72 1.42 4.99
CA TYR A 410 5.31 0.19 5.65
C TYR A 410 4.88 -0.86 4.61
N THR A 411 5.30 -2.10 4.83
CA THR A 411 4.92 -3.23 3.97
C THR A 411 3.72 -3.96 4.55
N PRO A 412 2.58 -4.04 3.84
CA PRO A 412 1.43 -4.85 4.26
C PRO A 412 1.81 -6.28 4.61
N LYS A 413 1.31 -6.79 5.74
CA LYS A 413 1.65 -8.11 6.27
C LYS A 413 1.50 -9.24 5.25
N PHE A 414 0.42 -9.25 4.46
CA PHE A 414 0.18 -10.30 3.47
C PHE A 414 1.25 -10.35 2.36
N ILE A 415 1.90 -9.21 2.05
CA ILE A 415 3.01 -9.14 1.10
C ILE A 415 4.26 -9.75 1.73
N VAL A 416 4.55 -9.40 2.99
CA VAL A 416 5.64 -9.99 3.77
C VAL A 416 5.47 -11.51 3.84
N ASP A 417 4.29 -11.97 4.26
CA ASP A 417 3.95 -13.39 4.37
C ASP A 417 4.15 -14.12 3.03
N PHE A 418 3.73 -13.50 1.92
CA PHE A 418 3.91 -14.09 0.59
C PHE A 418 5.39 -14.27 0.24
N ILE A 419 6.22 -13.25 0.48
CA ILE A 419 7.65 -13.30 0.20
C ILE A 419 8.33 -14.36 1.07
N VAL A 420 8.14 -14.32 2.39
CA VAL A 420 8.76 -15.25 3.35
C VAL A 420 8.31 -16.70 3.08
N LYS A 421 7.02 -16.93 2.79
CA LYS A 421 6.52 -18.25 2.39
C LYS A 421 7.17 -18.77 1.12
N ASN A 422 7.37 -17.92 0.12
CA ASN A 422 7.92 -18.35 -1.18
C ASN A 422 9.45 -18.30 -1.26
N THR A 423 10.12 -17.95 -0.15
CA THR A 423 11.58 -17.94 0.00
C THR A 423 12.01 -18.87 1.14
N LEU A 424 11.89 -18.41 2.38
CA LEU A 424 12.28 -19.13 3.60
C LEU A 424 11.55 -20.44 3.78
N LYS A 425 10.21 -20.45 3.74
CA LYS A 425 9.45 -21.67 4.01
C LYS A 425 9.81 -22.79 3.03
N LYS A 426 9.98 -22.45 1.75
CA LYS A 426 10.47 -23.38 0.73
C LYS A 426 11.90 -23.88 0.98
N MET A 427 12.78 -23.05 1.52
CA MET A 427 14.16 -23.43 1.78
C MET A 427 14.32 -24.35 3.00
N ILE A 428 13.41 -24.27 3.99
CA ILE A 428 13.44 -25.10 5.20
C ILE A 428 12.64 -26.40 5.07
N GLU A 429 11.81 -26.53 4.04
CA GLU A 429 11.04 -27.76 3.78
C GLU A 429 11.94 -29.00 3.75
N GLY A 430 11.65 -29.96 4.63
CA GLY A 430 12.38 -31.23 4.73
C GLY A 430 13.75 -31.17 5.40
N LYS A 431 14.20 -30.02 5.90
CA LYS A 431 15.47 -29.87 6.64
C LYS A 431 15.30 -30.23 8.11
N THR A 432 16.40 -30.59 8.75
CA THR A 432 16.51 -30.83 10.21
C THR A 432 16.82 -29.52 10.97
N PRO A 433 16.59 -29.47 12.30
CA PRO A 433 17.04 -28.35 13.13
C PRO A 433 18.51 -27.98 12.93
N GLU A 434 19.42 -28.94 12.89
CA GLU A 434 20.87 -28.66 12.73
C GLU A 434 21.22 -28.05 11.36
N GLU A 435 20.41 -28.33 10.34
CA GLU A 435 20.54 -27.72 9.02
C GLU A 435 19.94 -26.31 8.98
N ILE A 436 18.82 -26.09 9.68
CA ILE A 436 18.16 -24.77 9.74
C ILE A 436 18.97 -23.79 10.59
N ASP A 437 19.64 -24.25 11.66
CA ASP A 437 20.56 -23.44 12.47
C ASP A 437 21.68 -22.78 11.65
N LYS A 438 21.97 -23.29 10.44
CA LYS A 438 23.01 -22.78 9.51
C LYS A 438 22.47 -21.83 8.44
N ILE A 439 21.16 -21.67 8.33
CA ILE A 439 20.55 -20.77 7.35
C ILE A 439 20.75 -19.33 7.81
N ARG A 440 21.26 -18.47 6.93
CA ARG A 440 21.48 -17.04 7.20
C ARG A 440 20.50 -16.21 6.38
N ILE A 441 19.70 -15.41 7.08
CA ILE A 441 18.67 -14.52 6.52
C ILE A 441 19.11 -13.09 6.73
N LEU A 442 19.06 -12.28 5.68
CA LEU A 442 19.42 -10.86 5.72
C LEU A 442 18.28 -9.99 5.18
N ASP A 443 18.03 -8.87 5.86
CA ASP A 443 17.36 -7.71 5.27
C ASP A 443 18.36 -6.53 5.21
N PRO A 444 18.81 -6.10 4.02
CA PRO A 444 19.87 -5.10 3.87
C PRO A 444 19.35 -3.65 4.01
N ALA A 445 18.05 -3.46 4.19
CA ALA A 445 17.41 -2.17 4.48
C ALA A 445 16.24 -2.41 5.43
N CYS A 446 16.55 -2.90 6.64
CA CYS A 446 15.59 -3.60 7.47
C CYS A 446 14.48 -2.74 8.08
N GLY A 447 14.65 -1.41 8.13
CA GLY A 447 13.67 -0.51 8.74
C GLY A 447 13.28 -0.98 10.14
N SER A 448 11.97 -1.10 10.40
CA SER A 448 11.44 -1.64 11.68
C SER A 448 11.60 -3.15 11.88
N GLY A 449 12.13 -3.87 10.90
CA GLY A 449 12.34 -5.32 10.97
C GLY A 449 11.15 -6.18 10.55
N SER A 450 10.13 -5.63 9.87
CA SER A 450 8.90 -6.37 9.50
C SER A 450 9.16 -7.72 8.81
N PHE A 451 10.13 -7.79 7.88
CA PHE A 451 10.51 -9.05 7.23
C PHE A 451 11.25 -10.02 8.17
N LEU A 452 12.15 -9.49 9.01
CA LEU A 452 12.94 -10.29 9.95
C LEU A 452 12.08 -10.89 11.06
N ILE A 453 11.09 -10.13 11.54
CA ILE A 453 10.06 -10.59 12.48
C ILE A 453 9.28 -11.76 11.89
N ASN A 454 8.86 -11.64 10.62
CA ASN A 454 8.10 -12.69 9.96
C ASN A 454 8.96 -13.95 9.70
N ALA A 455 10.23 -13.75 9.33
CA ALA A 455 11.18 -14.85 9.20
C ALA A 455 11.41 -15.58 10.54
N TYR A 456 11.56 -14.82 11.63
CA TYR A 456 11.64 -15.36 12.99
C TYR A 456 10.41 -16.19 13.33
N ASP A 457 9.22 -15.66 13.05
CA ASP A 457 7.93 -16.29 13.29
C ASP A 457 7.79 -17.64 12.56
N VAL A 458 8.23 -17.73 11.31
CA VAL A 458 8.22 -18.97 10.52
C VAL A 458 9.20 -20.00 11.06
N LEU A 459 10.39 -19.57 11.48
CA LEU A 459 11.37 -20.45 12.10
C LEU A 459 10.89 -20.97 13.46
N SER A 460 10.35 -20.10 14.31
CA SER A 460 9.79 -20.49 15.62
C SER A 460 8.70 -21.54 15.46
N GLU A 461 7.75 -21.29 14.54
CA GLU A 461 6.67 -22.24 14.22
C GLU A 461 7.22 -23.60 13.74
N TYR A 462 8.28 -23.59 12.94
CA TYR A 462 8.96 -24.81 12.52
C TYR A 462 9.53 -25.59 13.71
N TYR A 463 10.30 -24.93 14.59
CA TYR A 463 10.92 -25.61 15.75
C TYR A 463 9.88 -26.12 16.74
N ASP A 464 8.79 -25.37 16.97
CA ASP A 464 7.68 -25.79 17.82
C ASP A 464 7.02 -27.07 17.27
N ASN A 465 6.74 -27.10 15.96
CA ASN A 465 6.19 -28.28 15.28
C ASN A 465 7.14 -29.49 15.31
N TRP A 466 8.44 -29.25 15.11
CA TRP A 466 9.46 -30.29 15.20
C TRP A 466 9.52 -30.89 16.61
N ASN A 467 9.56 -30.03 17.63
CA ASN A 467 9.57 -30.41 19.05
C ASN A 467 8.35 -31.27 19.41
N ILE A 468 7.15 -30.87 18.96
CA ILE A 468 5.92 -31.65 19.14
C ILE A 468 6.04 -33.03 18.48
N THR A 469 6.56 -33.09 17.26
CA THR A 469 6.72 -34.34 16.50
C THR A 469 7.72 -35.28 17.16
N MET A 470 8.85 -34.74 17.63
CA MET A 470 9.89 -35.52 18.30
C MET A 470 9.42 -36.05 19.65
N LEU A 471 8.69 -35.23 20.43
CA LEU A 471 8.05 -35.68 21.67
C LEU A 471 7.08 -36.83 21.46
N LYS A 472 6.27 -36.81 20.40
CA LYS A 472 5.36 -37.92 20.06
C LYS A 472 6.13 -39.22 19.81
N LYS A 473 7.18 -39.18 18.98
CA LYS A 473 8.04 -40.34 18.69
C LYS A 473 8.70 -40.88 19.96
N ILE A 474 9.28 -40.01 20.79
CA ILE A 474 9.90 -40.39 22.06
C ILE A 474 8.87 -41.02 22.99
N THR A 475 7.66 -40.48 23.06
CA THR A 475 6.58 -41.01 23.91
C THR A 475 6.12 -42.39 23.45
N GLU A 476 6.02 -42.62 22.13
CA GLU A 476 5.69 -43.93 21.55
C GLU A 476 6.80 -44.96 21.80
N GLU A 477 8.06 -44.59 21.60
CA GLU A 477 9.21 -45.43 21.91
C GLU A 477 9.32 -45.77 23.41
N ALA A 478 9.11 -44.77 24.27
CA ALA A 478 9.07 -44.95 25.72
C ALA A 478 7.96 -45.92 26.15
N LYS A 479 6.76 -45.82 25.54
CA LYS A 479 5.64 -46.75 25.77
C LYS A 479 5.99 -48.18 25.32
N THR A 480 6.63 -48.35 24.16
CA THR A 480 7.02 -49.69 23.66
C THR A 480 8.17 -50.33 24.45
N LYS A 481 9.09 -49.53 25.00
CA LYS A 481 10.27 -50.01 25.74
C LYS A 481 10.11 -49.99 27.27
N GLY A 482 8.96 -49.57 27.80
CA GLY A 482 8.71 -49.50 29.25
C GLY A 482 9.62 -48.52 30.00
N ALA A 483 10.11 -47.48 29.33
CA ALA A 483 11.04 -46.50 29.89
C ALA A 483 10.36 -45.14 30.14
N SER A 484 10.88 -44.34 31.07
CA SER A 484 10.36 -42.98 31.29
C SER A 484 10.83 -42.02 30.19
N ILE A 485 10.03 -41.00 29.87
CA ILE A 485 10.34 -39.99 28.83
C ILE A 485 11.68 -39.27 29.13
N GLY A 486 12.04 -39.14 30.42
CA GLY A 486 13.29 -38.54 30.87
C GLY A 486 14.54 -39.34 30.48
N ALA A 487 14.43 -40.61 30.11
CA ALA A 487 15.56 -41.40 29.61
C ALA A 487 16.01 -40.99 28.18
N TYR A 488 15.17 -40.26 27.45
CA TYR A 488 15.37 -39.92 26.03
C TYR A 488 15.61 -38.43 25.78
N THR A 489 15.69 -37.61 26.83
CA THR A 489 15.97 -36.17 26.74
C THR A 489 17.01 -35.80 27.79
N LYS A 490 18.00 -34.98 27.45
CA LYS A 490 18.92 -34.42 28.47
C LYS A 490 18.07 -33.60 29.45
N SER A 491 17.86 -34.11 30.66
CA SER A 491 17.13 -33.45 31.75
C SER A 491 15.60 -33.36 31.61
N GLY A 492 14.95 -34.04 30.67
CA GLY A 492 13.48 -34.00 30.55
C GLY A 492 12.91 -32.76 29.83
N MET A 493 13.77 -31.89 29.26
CA MET A 493 13.35 -30.61 28.67
C MET A 493 13.53 -30.58 27.14
N ILE A 494 12.61 -29.90 26.47
CA ILE A 494 12.64 -29.62 25.03
C ILE A 494 13.62 -28.45 24.78
N PRO A 495 14.50 -28.52 23.76
CA PRO A 495 15.35 -27.39 23.41
C PRO A 495 14.53 -26.16 23.01
N ASN A 496 14.89 -25.01 23.56
CA ASN A 496 14.28 -23.72 23.21
C ASN A 496 15.16 -23.01 22.17
N TYR A 497 14.62 -22.85 20.97
CA TYR A 497 15.35 -22.30 19.82
C TYR A 497 15.17 -20.79 19.64
N LYS A 498 14.34 -20.09 20.45
CA LYS A 498 14.03 -18.67 20.23
C LYS A 498 15.27 -17.77 20.18
N ASN A 499 16.16 -17.90 21.15
CA ASN A 499 17.41 -17.14 21.17
C ASN A 499 18.38 -17.60 20.07
N ILE A 500 18.37 -18.89 19.70
CA ILE A 500 19.21 -19.42 18.62
C ILE A 500 18.80 -18.79 17.29
N ILE A 501 17.49 -18.67 17.01
CA ILE A 501 16.98 -18.06 15.78
C ILE A 501 17.50 -16.62 15.64
N LEU A 502 17.34 -15.80 16.68
CA LEU A 502 17.79 -14.42 16.65
C LEU A 502 19.31 -14.30 16.49
N LYS A 503 20.06 -15.23 17.07
CA LYS A 503 21.53 -15.21 17.13
C LYS A 503 22.21 -15.75 15.87
N GLU A 504 21.65 -16.80 15.28
CA GLU A 504 22.26 -17.53 14.17
C GLU A 504 21.59 -17.21 12.83
N ASN A 505 20.27 -17.01 12.79
CA ASN A 505 19.55 -16.91 11.52
C ASN A 505 19.32 -15.48 11.06
N ILE A 506 18.92 -14.58 11.96
CA ILE A 506 18.39 -13.24 11.62
C ILE A 506 19.52 -12.20 11.54
N HIS A 507 19.59 -11.45 10.44
CA HIS A 507 20.54 -10.36 10.21
C HIS A 507 19.84 -9.18 9.53
N GLY A 508 20.22 -7.96 9.86
CA GLY A 508 19.63 -6.73 9.34
C GLY A 508 20.65 -5.62 9.22
N VAL A 509 20.50 -4.76 8.22
CA VAL A 509 21.27 -3.52 8.09
C VAL A 509 20.32 -2.38 7.77
N ASP A 510 20.52 -1.23 8.41
CA ASP A 510 19.82 0.01 8.04
C ASP A 510 20.73 1.23 8.18
N LEU A 511 20.56 2.22 7.31
CA LEU A 511 21.31 3.47 7.35
C LEU A 511 20.95 4.32 8.56
N ASN A 512 19.71 4.21 9.06
CA ASN A 512 19.22 4.96 10.21
C ASN A 512 19.37 4.15 11.50
N ASP A 513 20.22 4.62 12.42
CA ASP A 513 20.48 3.97 13.71
C ASP A 513 19.20 3.78 14.54
N LEU A 514 18.25 4.71 14.46
CA LEU A 514 16.99 4.57 15.17
C LEU A 514 16.10 3.45 14.59
N SER A 515 16.21 3.17 13.28
CA SER A 515 15.50 2.04 12.66
C SER A 515 16.11 0.71 13.09
N VAL A 516 17.45 0.64 13.17
CA VAL A 516 18.18 -0.50 13.75
C VAL A 516 17.68 -0.79 15.17
N GLN A 517 17.64 0.22 16.04
CA GLN A 517 17.13 0.07 17.42
C GLN A 517 15.69 -0.46 17.43
N ILE A 518 14.80 0.04 16.58
CA ILE A 518 13.40 -0.43 16.52
C ILE A 518 13.34 -1.89 16.06
N CYS A 519 14.14 -2.27 15.06
CA CYS A 519 14.21 -3.64 14.59
C CYS A 519 14.66 -4.59 15.70
N GLU A 520 15.71 -4.25 16.44
CA GLU A 520 16.19 -5.04 17.58
C GLU A 520 15.09 -5.26 18.61
N ILE A 521 14.33 -4.20 18.92
CA ILE A 521 13.31 -4.27 19.95
C ILE A 521 12.10 -5.08 19.51
N ASN A 522 11.65 -4.93 18.27
CA ASN A 522 10.56 -5.76 17.77
C ASN A 522 10.93 -7.25 17.75
N LEU A 523 12.18 -7.57 17.44
CA LEU A 523 12.71 -8.94 17.53
C LEU A 523 12.76 -9.44 18.98
N TRP A 524 13.18 -8.61 19.93
CA TRP A 524 13.12 -8.96 21.35
C TRP A 524 11.69 -9.17 21.85
N LEU A 525 10.73 -8.32 21.48
CA LEU A 525 9.32 -8.48 21.81
C LEU A 525 8.74 -9.82 21.33
N ARG A 526 9.29 -10.38 20.24
CA ARG A 526 8.90 -11.69 19.72
C ARG A 526 9.60 -12.85 20.43
N ALA A 527 10.83 -12.68 20.88
CA ALA A 527 11.61 -13.72 21.57
C ALA A 527 11.53 -13.65 23.11
N LEU A 528 10.81 -12.67 23.66
CA LEU A 528 10.75 -12.38 25.09
C LEU A 528 10.24 -13.57 25.91
N GLU A 529 10.98 -13.92 26.97
CA GLU A 529 10.61 -14.95 27.93
C GLU A 529 10.75 -14.42 29.36
N ARG A 530 9.84 -14.86 30.25
CA ARG A 530 9.89 -14.45 31.66
C ARG A 530 11.19 -14.89 32.30
N ASN A 531 11.85 -13.96 32.98
CA ASN A 531 13.07 -14.16 33.76
C ASN A 531 14.28 -14.70 32.96
N LYS A 532 14.30 -14.49 31.64
CA LYS A 532 15.49 -14.78 30.82
C LYS A 532 16.07 -13.49 30.26
N LYS A 533 17.40 -13.41 30.25
CA LYS A 533 18.13 -12.30 29.63
C LYS A 533 17.93 -12.33 28.10
N LEU A 534 17.83 -11.15 27.52
CA LEU A 534 17.83 -10.95 26.07
C LEU A 534 19.26 -11.02 25.55
N ILE A 535 19.40 -11.53 24.34
CA ILE A 535 20.67 -11.49 23.63
C ILE A 535 20.88 -10.09 23.06
N LYS A 536 22.12 -9.58 23.08
CA LYS A 536 22.45 -8.36 22.33
C LYS A 536 22.41 -8.64 20.84
N LEU A 537 21.64 -7.84 20.10
CA LEU A 537 21.44 -7.98 18.66
C LEU A 537 22.37 -7.10 17.82
N ASN A 538 23.18 -6.25 18.46
CA ASN A 538 24.11 -5.29 17.85
C ASN A 538 25.29 -5.89 17.05
N LYS A 539 25.21 -7.18 16.73
CA LYS A 539 26.13 -7.93 15.85
C LYS A 539 25.43 -8.51 14.63
N ASN A 540 24.11 -8.59 14.69
CA ASN A 540 23.25 -9.18 13.69
C ASN A 540 22.43 -8.08 13.01
N ILE A 541 21.95 -7.11 13.78
CA ILE A 541 21.29 -5.90 13.29
C ILE A 541 22.28 -4.74 13.43
N LEU A 542 22.70 -4.16 12.30
CA LEU A 542 23.81 -3.21 12.25
C LEU A 542 23.45 -1.92 11.53
N ASN A 543 24.08 -0.82 11.92
CA ASN A 543 23.93 0.47 11.26
C ASN A 543 24.97 0.65 10.14
N GLY A 544 24.53 1.08 8.96
CA GLY A 544 25.42 1.50 7.88
C GLY A 544 24.78 1.51 6.48
N ASN A 545 25.53 2.02 5.52
CA ASN A 545 25.12 2.11 4.12
C ASN A 545 25.46 0.82 3.36
N SER A 546 24.45 -0.05 3.22
CA SER A 546 24.55 -1.34 2.52
C SER A 546 25.11 -1.27 1.09
N LEU A 547 24.99 -0.12 0.41
CA LEU A 547 25.41 0.06 -0.99
C LEU A 547 26.85 0.57 -1.14
N VAL A 548 27.45 1.15 -0.09
CA VAL A 548 28.77 1.76 -0.16
C VAL A 548 29.76 0.96 0.68
N SER A 549 30.82 0.48 0.06
CA SER A 549 31.93 -0.21 0.71
C SER A 549 33.25 0.26 0.13
N GLY A 550 34.27 0.35 0.99
CA GLY A 550 35.64 0.67 0.57
C GLY A 550 36.38 -0.50 -0.07
N VAL A 551 35.83 -1.72 0.03
CA VAL A 551 36.38 -2.90 -0.62
C VAL A 551 36.22 -2.78 -2.14
N GLU A 552 37.33 -2.83 -2.88
CA GLU A 552 37.28 -2.76 -4.34
C GLU A 552 37.12 -4.12 -5.00
N ASN A 553 37.79 -5.13 -4.46
CA ASN A 553 37.81 -6.47 -5.02
C ASN A 553 38.24 -7.52 -3.98
N LYS A 554 38.02 -8.81 -4.29
CA LYS A 554 38.36 -9.92 -3.38
C LYS A 554 39.85 -10.04 -3.06
N LYS A 555 40.77 -9.59 -3.94
CA LYS A 555 42.22 -9.69 -3.70
C LYS A 555 42.69 -8.71 -2.62
N GLU A 556 42.04 -7.56 -2.52
CA GLU A 556 42.33 -6.58 -1.47
C GLU A 556 41.98 -7.14 -0.08
N ILE A 557 40.87 -7.86 0.02
CA ILE A 557 40.50 -8.55 1.26
C ILE A 557 41.56 -9.55 1.68
N ASP A 558 42.26 -10.17 0.71
CA ASP A 558 43.33 -11.10 1.03
C ASP A 558 44.48 -10.46 1.81
N GLU A 559 44.71 -9.15 1.64
CA GLU A 559 45.73 -8.38 2.38
C GLU A 559 45.38 -8.24 3.87
N TYR A 560 44.09 -8.22 4.20
CA TYR A 560 43.56 -8.07 5.56
C TYR A 560 43.04 -9.40 6.16
N ASN A 561 43.28 -10.53 5.51
CA ASN A 561 42.77 -11.84 5.94
C ASN A 561 43.14 -12.17 7.39
N LYS A 562 44.34 -11.78 7.84
CA LYS A 562 44.78 -12.03 9.22
C LYS A 562 43.93 -11.25 10.22
N GLU A 563 43.75 -9.95 10.00
CA GLU A 563 42.91 -9.09 10.82
C GLU A 563 41.45 -9.55 10.82
N ILE A 564 40.93 -9.96 9.66
CA ILE A 564 39.56 -10.46 9.51
C ILE A 564 39.35 -11.77 10.28
N GLU A 565 40.30 -12.71 10.23
CA GLU A 565 40.24 -13.93 11.05
C GLU A 565 40.30 -13.61 12.56
N ASP A 566 41.09 -12.62 12.94
CA ASP A 566 41.18 -12.11 14.31
C ASP A 566 39.85 -11.48 14.78
N ILE A 567 39.19 -10.69 13.93
CA ILE A 567 37.84 -10.13 14.15
C ILE A 567 36.84 -11.28 14.30
N LYS A 568 36.88 -12.27 13.40
CA LYS A 568 36.00 -13.45 13.46
C LYS A 568 36.18 -14.21 14.77
N LYS A 569 37.42 -14.49 15.16
CA LYS A 569 37.74 -15.23 16.40
C LYS A 569 37.21 -14.51 17.63
N ARG A 570 37.46 -13.20 17.73
CA ARG A 570 36.94 -12.36 18.84
C ARG A 570 35.41 -12.31 18.83
N THR A 571 34.79 -12.21 17.66
CA THR A 571 33.33 -12.21 17.53
C THR A 571 32.70 -13.50 18.08
N ILE A 572 33.30 -14.66 17.75
CA ILE A 572 32.91 -15.98 18.27
C ILE A 572 33.14 -16.07 19.77
N GLU A 573 34.29 -15.60 20.27
CA GLU A 573 34.58 -15.62 21.71
C GLU A 573 33.52 -14.83 22.51
N ILE A 574 33.20 -13.62 22.08
CA ILE A 574 32.15 -12.80 22.69
C ILE A 574 30.78 -13.49 22.54
N LYS A 575 30.53 -14.16 21.41
CA LYS A 575 29.28 -14.91 21.17
C LYS A 575 29.09 -16.04 22.21
N ASN A 576 30.16 -16.75 22.56
CA ASN A 576 30.13 -17.82 23.57
C ASN A 576 29.90 -17.28 25.00
N TYR A 577 30.33 -16.06 25.30
CA TYR A 577 30.00 -15.42 26.57
C TYR A 577 28.49 -15.22 26.70
N TYR A 578 27.82 -14.76 25.64
CA TYR A 578 26.37 -14.56 25.62
C TYR A 578 25.52 -15.84 25.69
N ASP A 579 26.13 -17.03 25.54
CA ASP A 579 25.46 -18.32 25.73
C ASP A 579 25.41 -18.77 27.19
N LYS A 580 26.05 -18.03 28.11
CA LYS A 580 26.00 -18.32 29.54
C LYS A 580 24.78 -17.64 30.17
N ASP A 581 24.02 -18.38 30.97
CA ASP A 581 22.86 -17.83 31.70
C ASP A 581 23.28 -16.78 32.76
N ASP A 582 24.44 -16.99 33.39
CA ASP A 582 25.00 -16.11 34.43
C ASP A 582 26.47 -15.76 34.21
N PHE A 583 26.85 -14.55 34.63
CA PHE A 583 28.21 -14.02 34.58
C PHE A 583 28.70 -13.72 35.99
N THR A 584 29.96 -14.03 36.25
CA THR A 584 30.69 -13.40 37.36
C THR A 584 31.08 -11.96 36.99
N ASN A 585 31.28 -11.08 37.97
CA ASN A 585 31.76 -9.70 37.72
C ASN A 585 33.06 -9.67 36.89
N ASP A 586 33.94 -10.65 37.09
CA ASP A 586 35.19 -10.77 36.33
C ASP A 586 34.95 -11.15 34.86
N GLU A 587 33.99 -12.05 34.60
CA GLU A 587 33.58 -12.38 33.24
C GLU A 587 32.91 -11.21 32.52
N GLU A 588 32.11 -10.41 33.23
CA GLU A 588 31.50 -9.21 32.68
C GLU A 588 32.54 -8.15 32.31
N ASN A 589 33.55 -7.95 33.16
CA ASN A 589 34.68 -7.06 32.87
C ASN A 589 35.52 -7.57 31.69
N LYS A 590 35.77 -8.88 31.61
CA LYS A 590 36.47 -9.49 30.48
C LYS A 590 35.67 -9.37 29.17
N LEU A 591 34.35 -9.54 29.23
CA LEU A 591 33.45 -9.34 28.10
C LEU A 591 33.51 -7.89 27.58
N LYS A 592 33.42 -6.89 28.48
CA LYS A 592 33.56 -5.46 28.12
C LYS A 592 34.90 -5.14 27.46
N LEU A 593 35.98 -5.76 27.95
CA LEU A 593 37.31 -5.61 27.36
C LEU A 593 37.36 -6.20 25.95
N LEU A 594 36.85 -7.42 25.76
CA LEU A 594 36.79 -8.08 24.45
C LEU A 594 35.95 -7.28 23.44
N GLU A 595 34.80 -6.76 23.86
CA GLU A 595 33.95 -5.89 23.03
C GLU A 595 34.69 -4.62 22.61
N THR A 596 35.42 -3.99 23.53
CA THR A 596 36.22 -2.79 23.24
C THR A 596 37.34 -3.11 22.25
N GLN A 597 38.05 -4.22 22.44
CA GLN A 597 39.11 -4.66 21.54
C GLN A 597 38.58 -4.98 20.14
N LEU A 598 37.44 -5.67 20.04
CA LEU A 598 36.80 -5.98 18.77
C LEU A 598 36.43 -4.69 18.03
N ARG A 599 35.82 -3.72 18.72
CA ARG A 599 35.46 -2.42 18.14
C ARG A 599 36.69 -1.69 17.61
N MET A 600 37.74 -1.54 18.42
CA MET A 600 38.97 -0.86 18.00
C MET A 600 39.61 -1.52 16.78
N LEU A 601 39.61 -2.86 16.72
CA LEU A 601 40.15 -3.59 15.58
C LEU A 601 39.29 -3.39 14.32
N LYS A 602 37.96 -3.45 14.44
CA LYS A 602 37.06 -3.14 13.32
C LYS A 602 37.29 -1.72 12.80
N ASP A 603 37.37 -0.74 13.70
CA ASP A 603 37.61 0.66 13.35
C ASP A 603 38.95 0.84 12.62
N GLU A 604 40.02 0.20 13.10
CA GLU A 604 41.34 0.25 12.47
C GLU A 604 41.31 -0.28 11.02
N VAL A 605 40.70 -1.45 10.82
CA VAL A 605 40.64 -2.10 9.51
C VAL A 605 39.70 -1.34 8.57
N ASN A 606 38.53 -0.90 9.06
CA ASN A 606 37.61 -0.05 8.31
C ASN A 606 38.29 1.25 7.86
N ASN A 607 39.06 1.91 8.73
CA ASN A 607 39.79 3.13 8.38
C ASN A 607 40.86 2.91 7.30
N LYS A 608 41.46 1.72 7.23
CA LYS A 608 42.43 1.36 6.18
C LYS A 608 41.73 1.16 4.84
N ILE A 609 40.71 0.31 4.80
CA ILE A 609 39.95 -0.03 3.57
C ILE A 609 39.18 1.17 3.03
N ASN A 610 38.57 1.97 3.91
CA ASN A 610 37.78 3.14 3.49
C ASN A 610 38.65 4.25 2.87
N LYS A 611 39.99 4.16 2.89
CA LYS A 611 40.84 5.08 2.13
C LYS A 611 40.54 5.05 0.64
N ASN A 612 40.10 3.92 0.09
CA ASN A 612 39.72 3.83 -1.33
C ASN A 612 38.49 4.69 -1.65
N LEU A 613 37.66 4.99 -0.65
CA LEU A 613 36.50 5.87 -0.84
C LEU A 613 36.89 7.35 -0.96
N LYS A 614 38.13 7.73 -0.62
CA LYS A 614 38.59 9.13 -0.71
C LYS A 614 38.52 9.68 -2.12
N GLU A 615 38.72 8.85 -3.14
CA GLU A 615 38.62 9.32 -4.53
C GLU A 615 37.18 9.71 -4.93
N TYR A 616 36.17 9.19 -4.23
CA TYR A 616 34.76 9.46 -4.51
C TYR A 616 34.14 10.46 -3.55
N TYR A 617 34.52 10.42 -2.27
CA TYR A 617 33.87 11.15 -1.19
C TYR A 617 34.80 12.17 -0.51
N GLU A 618 36.05 12.29 -0.96
CA GLU A 618 37.06 13.17 -0.38
C GLU A 618 37.20 12.90 1.14
N ASP A 619 37.09 13.93 1.98
CA ASP A 619 37.13 13.80 3.43
C ASP A 619 35.75 13.54 4.08
N ASN A 620 34.68 13.42 3.29
CA ASN A 620 33.30 13.22 3.76
C ASN A 620 32.94 11.74 4.02
N ILE A 621 33.90 10.82 4.09
CA ILE A 621 33.63 9.37 4.24
C ILE A 621 32.78 9.05 5.47
N THR A 622 32.99 9.77 6.57
CA THR A 622 32.29 9.53 7.84
C THR A 622 30.79 9.80 7.77
N THR A 623 30.34 10.69 6.89
CA THR A 623 28.91 11.02 6.73
C THR A 623 28.17 10.04 5.83
N VAL A 624 28.90 9.23 5.05
CA VAL A 624 28.34 8.22 4.14
C VAL A 624 28.03 6.90 4.88
N HIS A 625 28.66 6.70 6.05
CA HIS A 625 28.58 5.47 6.85
C HIS A 625 28.83 4.19 6.03
N PRO A 626 30.00 4.01 5.38
CA PRO A 626 30.29 2.85 4.54
C PRO A 626 30.17 1.54 5.33
N PHE A 627 29.62 0.51 4.69
CA PHE A 627 29.42 -0.81 5.30
C PHE A 627 30.28 -1.87 4.61
N ASN A 628 31.37 -2.27 5.27
CA ASN A 628 32.28 -3.30 4.77
C ASN A 628 31.83 -4.68 5.27
N TRP A 629 31.12 -5.40 4.40
CA TRP A 629 30.45 -6.67 4.71
C TRP A 629 31.36 -7.73 5.32
N GLU A 630 32.61 -7.80 4.89
CA GLU A 630 33.59 -8.79 5.33
C GLU A 630 34.17 -8.50 6.72
N ILE A 631 34.04 -7.25 7.19
CA ILE A 631 34.42 -6.82 8.54
C ILE A 631 33.24 -6.94 9.49
N GLU A 632 32.06 -6.54 9.01
CA GLU A 632 30.86 -6.50 9.84
C GLU A 632 30.21 -7.87 10.02
N PHE A 633 30.17 -8.68 8.95
CA PHE A 633 29.67 -10.07 8.93
C PHE A 633 30.75 -11.07 8.47
N PRO A 634 31.89 -11.17 9.18
CA PRO A 634 33.05 -11.96 8.73
C PRO A 634 32.73 -13.45 8.63
N GLN A 635 31.83 -13.98 9.47
CA GLN A 635 31.41 -15.37 9.40
C GLN A 635 30.60 -15.65 8.13
N ASN A 636 29.56 -14.87 7.88
CA ASN A 636 28.68 -15.03 6.73
C ASN A 636 29.47 -14.89 5.43
N MET A 637 30.32 -13.88 5.32
CA MET A 637 31.13 -13.64 4.12
C MET A 637 32.14 -14.75 3.85
N LYS A 638 32.76 -15.33 4.89
CA LYS A 638 33.61 -16.52 4.76
C LYS A 638 32.83 -17.77 4.33
N GLU A 639 31.55 -17.85 4.66
CA GLU A 639 30.62 -18.90 4.23
C GLU A 639 29.94 -18.57 2.88
N ASN A 640 30.50 -17.64 2.10
CA ASN A 640 30.00 -17.17 0.80
C ASN A 640 28.66 -16.42 0.83
N GLY A 641 28.33 -15.77 1.95
CA GLY A 641 27.23 -14.83 2.06
C GLY A 641 26.00 -15.36 2.81
N PHE A 642 24.81 -15.05 2.32
CA PHE A 642 23.52 -15.34 2.95
C PHE A 642 22.70 -16.34 2.14
N ASP A 643 21.91 -17.18 2.81
CA ASP A 643 21.04 -18.15 2.13
C ASP A 643 19.76 -17.50 1.61
N ILE A 644 19.25 -16.50 2.35
CA ILE A 644 18.03 -15.77 2.00
C ILE A 644 18.26 -14.28 2.21
N ILE A 645 17.84 -13.48 1.24
CA ILE A 645 17.77 -12.03 1.36
C ILE A 645 16.35 -11.58 1.06
N ILE A 646 15.71 -10.87 1.99
CA ILE A 646 14.32 -10.42 1.89
C ILE A 646 14.20 -9.00 2.40
N GLY A 647 13.26 -8.22 1.88
CA GLY A 647 13.09 -6.83 2.33
C GLY A 647 12.31 -5.94 1.38
N ASN A 648 12.13 -4.70 1.80
CA ASN A 648 11.58 -3.60 0.99
C ASN A 648 12.67 -2.53 0.81
N PRO A 649 13.60 -2.69 -0.15
CA PRO A 649 14.68 -1.73 -0.35
C PRO A 649 14.13 -0.34 -0.71
N PRO A 650 14.82 0.75 -0.32
CA PRO A 650 14.41 2.10 -0.67
C PRO A 650 14.47 2.29 -2.19
N TYR A 651 13.47 2.95 -2.75
CA TYR A 651 13.38 3.30 -4.17
C TYR A 651 13.31 4.81 -4.37
N GLY A 652 13.86 5.30 -5.49
CA GLY A 652 13.88 6.73 -5.81
C GLY A 652 14.64 7.61 -4.81
N ALA A 653 15.59 7.06 -4.04
CA ALA A 653 16.39 7.84 -3.11
C ALA A 653 17.18 8.95 -3.84
N GLU A 654 17.27 10.13 -3.22
CA GLU A 654 18.04 11.24 -3.77
C GLU A 654 19.54 11.01 -3.53
N PHE A 655 20.27 10.73 -4.60
CA PHE A 655 21.73 10.65 -4.55
C PHE A 655 22.36 12.03 -4.71
N ASN A 656 23.41 12.34 -3.93
CA ASN A 656 24.22 13.53 -4.17
C ASN A 656 25.20 13.30 -5.36
N GLN A 657 26.06 14.27 -5.68
CA GLN A 657 26.99 14.12 -6.80
C GLN A 657 28.07 13.06 -6.56
N TYR A 658 28.55 12.92 -5.32
CA TYR A 658 29.55 11.92 -4.93
C TYR A 658 28.99 10.50 -5.03
N ASP A 659 27.78 10.27 -4.51
CA ASP A 659 27.06 8.99 -4.63
C ASP A 659 26.86 8.59 -6.09
N ARG A 660 26.42 9.54 -6.93
CA ARG A 660 26.25 9.29 -8.37
C ARG A 660 27.56 8.88 -9.03
N ASN A 661 28.69 9.51 -8.66
CA ASN A 661 29.99 9.16 -9.21
C ASN A 661 30.44 7.76 -8.78
N TYR A 662 30.32 7.43 -7.50
CA TYR A 662 30.64 6.10 -6.96
C TYR A 662 29.81 5.00 -7.63
N PHE A 663 28.47 5.14 -7.64
CA PHE A 663 27.60 4.13 -8.22
C PHE A 663 27.79 3.99 -9.73
N LYS A 664 28.02 5.10 -10.45
CA LYS A 664 28.33 5.08 -11.89
C LYS A 664 29.61 4.32 -12.20
N ASN A 665 30.64 4.47 -11.38
CA ASN A 665 31.89 3.73 -11.54
C ASN A 665 31.70 2.22 -11.26
N LYS A 666 31.04 1.87 -10.15
CA LYS A 666 30.83 0.46 -9.76
C LYS A 666 29.77 -0.28 -10.62
N ASN A 667 28.91 0.45 -11.32
CA ASN A 667 27.78 -0.11 -12.08
C ASN A 667 27.64 0.54 -13.47
N PRO A 668 28.65 0.46 -14.34
CA PRO A 668 28.68 1.19 -15.62
C PRO A 668 27.50 0.82 -16.55
N ASP A 669 26.97 -0.39 -16.42
CA ASP A 669 25.86 -0.91 -17.24
C ASP A 669 24.47 -0.39 -16.81
N PHE A 670 24.36 0.30 -15.67
CA PHE A 670 23.08 0.75 -15.13
C PHE A 670 22.83 2.23 -15.49
N ILE A 671 21.79 2.50 -16.27
CA ILE A 671 21.47 3.84 -16.79
C ILE A 671 20.50 4.54 -15.82
N GLY A 672 20.85 5.73 -15.31
CA GLY A 672 19.93 6.55 -14.50
C GLY A 672 19.51 5.91 -13.16
N MET A 673 20.46 5.18 -12.55
CA MET A 673 20.36 4.29 -11.38
C MET A 673 19.29 4.67 -10.35
N ASP A 674 18.35 3.77 -10.14
CA ASP A 674 17.42 3.78 -9.02
C ASP A 674 18.04 3.00 -7.84
N SER A 675 17.83 3.48 -6.60
CA SER A 675 18.36 2.83 -5.40
C SER A 675 17.96 1.36 -5.29
N ALA A 676 16.71 0.99 -5.62
CA ALA A 676 16.27 -0.40 -5.53
C ALA A 676 16.99 -1.30 -6.56
N SER A 677 17.39 -0.76 -7.73
CA SER A 677 18.20 -1.52 -8.69
C SER A 677 19.61 -1.86 -8.15
N LEU A 678 20.21 -0.94 -7.38
CA LEU A 678 21.50 -1.15 -6.72
C LEU A 678 21.39 -2.17 -5.59
N PHE A 679 20.32 -2.10 -4.79
CA PHE A 679 20.03 -3.08 -3.75
C PHE A 679 19.82 -4.49 -4.31
N ILE A 680 19.10 -4.65 -5.44
CA ILE A 680 18.96 -5.96 -6.09
C ILE A 680 20.33 -6.51 -6.47
N LYS A 681 21.16 -5.72 -7.17
CA LYS A 681 22.48 -6.18 -7.60
C LYS A 681 23.35 -6.58 -6.40
N LYS A 682 23.47 -5.70 -5.40
CA LYS A 682 24.27 -5.95 -4.20
C LYS A 682 23.78 -7.18 -3.43
N SER A 683 22.46 -7.35 -3.32
CA SER A 683 21.88 -8.52 -2.65
C SER A 683 22.20 -9.82 -3.38
N ILE A 684 22.11 -9.84 -4.72
CA ILE A 684 22.51 -11.02 -5.50
C ILE A 684 23.99 -11.32 -5.32
N GLU A 685 24.87 -10.32 -5.20
CA GLU A 685 26.29 -10.54 -4.90
C GLU A 685 26.51 -11.21 -3.53
N LEU A 686 25.76 -10.76 -2.51
CA LEU A 686 25.79 -11.28 -1.13
C LEU A 686 25.09 -12.63 -0.95
N LEU A 687 24.29 -13.07 -1.91
CA LEU A 687 23.54 -14.32 -1.82
C LEU A 687 24.42 -15.54 -2.14
N LYS A 688 24.25 -16.64 -1.41
CA LYS A 688 24.89 -17.94 -1.71
C LYS A 688 24.33 -18.54 -2.99
N HIS A 689 25.04 -19.51 -3.56
CA HIS A 689 24.49 -20.34 -4.64
C HIS A 689 23.21 -21.05 -4.16
N ASP A 690 22.20 -21.13 -5.01
CA ASP A 690 20.84 -21.61 -4.72
C ASP A 690 20.07 -20.82 -3.65
N GLY A 691 20.62 -19.71 -3.15
CA GLY A 691 19.95 -18.81 -2.22
C GLY A 691 18.77 -18.07 -2.87
N TYR A 692 17.84 -17.58 -2.05
CA TYR A 692 16.66 -16.85 -2.51
C TYR A 692 16.74 -15.35 -2.19
N LEU A 693 16.39 -14.53 -3.18
CA LEU A 693 16.13 -13.10 -2.99
C LEU A 693 14.63 -12.86 -3.16
N GLY A 694 14.00 -12.13 -2.24
CA GLY A 694 12.60 -11.73 -2.32
C GLY A 694 12.41 -10.26 -1.94
N PHE A 695 12.19 -9.39 -2.92
CA PHE A 695 12.08 -7.95 -2.72
C PHE A 695 10.76 -7.37 -3.24
N ILE A 696 10.38 -6.24 -2.63
CA ILE A 696 9.40 -5.32 -3.18
C ILE A 696 10.15 -4.23 -3.93
N VAL A 697 9.78 -3.98 -5.18
CA VAL A 697 10.45 -2.99 -6.03
C VAL A 697 9.46 -2.24 -6.93
N PRO A 698 9.83 -1.03 -7.41
CA PRO A 698 8.97 -0.28 -8.31
C PRO A 698 8.62 -1.06 -9.56
N LYS A 699 7.34 -1.04 -9.94
CA LYS A 699 6.82 -1.65 -11.18
C LYS A 699 7.55 -1.14 -12.43
N SER A 700 8.15 0.05 -12.36
CA SER A 700 9.06 0.61 -13.37
C SER A 700 10.13 -0.38 -13.86
N ILE A 701 10.59 -1.33 -13.03
CA ILE A 701 11.53 -2.38 -13.45
C ILE A 701 11.00 -3.22 -14.62
N THR A 702 9.69 -3.31 -14.82
CA THR A 702 9.08 -4.13 -15.88
C THR A 702 9.00 -3.45 -17.24
N TYR A 703 9.08 -2.11 -17.29
CA TYR A 703 8.87 -1.37 -18.54
C TYR A 703 9.76 -0.13 -18.74
N VAL A 704 10.38 0.46 -17.73
CA VAL A 704 11.22 1.65 -17.95
C VAL A 704 12.57 1.27 -18.54
N LYS A 705 13.07 2.06 -19.50
CA LYS A 705 14.35 1.82 -20.20
C LYS A 705 15.57 1.83 -19.27
N ASN A 706 15.59 2.75 -18.30
CA ASN A 706 16.67 2.87 -17.30
C ASN A 706 16.89 1.58 -16.48
N TRP A 707 15.88 0.71 -16.40
CA TRP A 707 15.96 -0.57 -15.69
C TRP A 707 16.41 -1.75 -16.57
N GLU A 708 16.78 -1.52 -17.83
CA GLU A 708 17.18 -2.60 -18.75
C GLU A 708 18.44 -3.35 -18.27
N GLY A 709 19.45 -2.63 -17.78
CA GLY A 709 20.70 -3.24 -17.27
C GLY A 709 20.48 -4.18 -16.08
N ILE A 710 19.58 -3.84 -15.14
CA ILE A 710 19.28 -4.73 -14.02
C ILE A 710 18.42 -5.93 -14.45
N ARG A 711 17.53 -5.78 -15.44
CA ARG A 711 16.81 -6.91 -16.04
C ARG A 711 17.74 -7.90 -16.71
N GLU A 712 18.73 -7.41 -17.47
CA GLU A 712 19.77 -8.24 -18.07
C GLU A 712 20.59 -8.98 -17.01
N TYR A 713 21.00 -8.27 -15.95
CA TYR A 713 21.72 -8.88 -14.84
C TYR A 713 20.91 -9.99 -14.16
N LEU A 714 19.61 -9.77 -13.89
CA LEU A 714 18.71 -10.78 -13.31
C LEU A 714 18.60 -12.02 -14.19
N LEU A 715 18.31 -11.85 -15.48
CA LEU A 715 18.16 -12.96 -16.43
C LEU A 715 19.46 -13.77 -16.59
N LYS A 716 20.62 -13.13 -16.45
CA LYS A 716 21.93 -13.79 -16.59
C LYS A 716 22.37 -14.53 -15.34
N THR A 717 22.03 -14.02 -14.16
CA THR A 717 22.63 -14.48 -12.88
C THR A 717 21.67 -15.26 -11.99
N THR A 718 20.37 -15.24 -12.30
CA THR A 718 19.34 -15.83 -11.44
C THR A 718 18.28 -16.59 -12.24
N GLU A 719 17.58 -17.50 -11.56
CA GLU A 719 16.32 -18.04 -12.02
C GLU A 719 15.16 -17.25 -11.39
N ILE A 720 14.36 -16.60 -12.21
CA ILE A 720 13.21 -15.80 -11.77
C ILE A 720 12.06 -16.72 -11.36
N LYS A 721 11.61 -16.64 -10.11
CA LYS A 721 10.53 -17.49 -9.60
C LYS A 721 9.18 -16.79 -9.65
N TYR A 722 9.11 -15.54 -9.19
CA TYR A 722 7.87 -14.77 -9.10
C TYR A 722 8.05 -13.32 -9.55
N ILE A 723 7.05 -12.80 -10.27
CA ILE A 723 6.86 -11.36 -10.52
C ILE A 723 5.37 -11.05 -10.31
N ILE A 724 5.03 -10.46 -9.17
CA ILE A 724 3.63 -10.24 -8.76
C ILE A 724 3.34 -8.74 -8.65
N ASP A 725 2.32 -8.25 -9.36
CA ASP A 725 1.84 -6.88 -9.24
C ASP A 725 1.08 -6.68 -7.91
N VAL A 726 1.57 -5.77 -7.06
CA VAL A 726 0.94 -5.42 -5.78
C VAL A 726 0.52 -3.94 -5.75
N SER A 727 0.38 -3.30 -6.90
CA SER A 727 0.11 -1.86 -7.01
C SER A 727 -1.19 -1.41 -6.33
N LYS A 728 -2.17 -2.31 -6.19
CA LYS A 728 -3.43 -2.04 -5.49
C LYS A 728 -3.34 -2.18 -3.96
N ALA A 729 -2.23 -2.69 -3.44
CA ALA A 729 -2.05 -2.98 -2.01
C ALA A 729 -1.63 -1.76 -1.18
N PHE A 730 -1.12 -0.71 -1.83
CA PHE A 730 -0.54 0.46 -1.19
C PHE A 730 -1.40 1.70 -1.49
N GLU A 731 -2.47 1.91 -0.71
CA GLU A 731 -3.43 3.00 -0.93
C GLU A 731 -2.77 4.39 -0.94
N GLU A 732 -1.74 4.60 -0.11
CA GLU A 732 -1.03 5.88 0.06
C GLU A 732 0.21 6.05 -0.85
N VAL A 733 0.68 4.98 -1.49
CA VAL A 733 1.90 5.04 -2.31
C VAL A 733 1.56 5.49 -3.72
N LEU A 734 2.16 6.59 -4.16
CA LEU A 734 1.93 7.13 -5.51
C LEU A 734 2.53 6.23 -6.61
N LEU A 735 3.61 5.53 -6.30
CA LEU A 735 4.34 4.62 -7.19
C LEU A 735 3.80 3.19 -7.12
N GLU A 736 3.60 2.60 -8.28
CA GLU A 736 3.17 1.21 -8.43
C GLU A 736 4.31 0.24 -8.07
N GLN A 737 4.00 -0.86 -7.37
CA GLN A 737 4.97 -1.77 -6.77
C GLN A 737 4.73 -3.22 -7.20
N ILE A 738 5.80 -4.01 -7.24
CA ILE A 738 5.76 -5.43 -7.55
C ILE A 738 6.62 -6.22 -6.56
N ILE A 739 6.27 -7.49 -6.36
CA ILE A 739 7.14 -8.46 -5.69
C ILE A 739 7.99 -9.15 -6.77
N ILE A 740 9.30 -9.21 -6.57
CA ILE A 740 10.21 -10.07 -7.32
C ILE A 740 10.82 -11.10 -6.38
N ILE A 741 10.72 -12.38 -6.75
CA ILE A 741 11.45 -13.47 -6.10
C ILE A 741 12.32 -14.18 -7.12
N VAL A 742 13.62 -14.28 -6.84
CA VAL A 742 14.59 -14.98 -7.68
C VAL A 742 15.45 -15.93 -6.86
N GLN A 743 16.07 -16.90 -7.52
CA GLN A 743 17.03 -17.82 -6.93
C GLN A 743 18.39 -17.68 -7.62
N LYS A 744 19.49 -17.51 -6.88
CA LYS A 744 20.82 -17.34 -7.47
C LYS A 744 21.40 -18.67 -7.92
N ARG A 745 21.13 -18.99 -9.18
CA ARG A 745 21.69 -20.14 -9.89
C ARG A 745 21.60 -19.89 -11.39
N LYS A 746 22.38 -20.64 -12.16
CA LYS A 746 22.22 -20.66 -13.61
C LYS A 746 20.82 -21.20 -13.93
N ALA A 747 19.99 -20.36 -14.55
CA ALA A 747 18.64 -20.76 -14.89
C ALA A 747 18.65 -21.90 -15.95
N PRO A 748 17.71 -22.86 -15.86
CA PRO A 748 17.50 -23.83 -16.92
C PRO A 748 17.17 -23.14 -18.25
N GLU A 749 17.44 -23.80 -19.39
CA GLU A 749 17.08 -23.25 -20.71
C GLU A 749 15.56 -23.02 -20.85
N LYS A 750 14.77 -23.90 -20.24
CA LYS A 750 13.30 -23.81 -20.23
C LYS A 750 12.78 -23.98 -18.81
N TYR A 751 12.06 -22.97 -18.33
CA TYR A 751 11.33 -23.02 -17.08
C TYR A 751 10.19 -21.99 -17.10
N LYS A 752 9.33 -22.08 -16.09
CA LYS A 752 8.16 -21.22 -15.93
C LYS A 752 8.37 -20.21 -14.81
N VAL A 753 8.06 -18.95 -15.11
CA VAL A 753 8.00 -17.84 -14.16
C VAL A 753 6.55 -17.68 -13.69
N LYS A 754 6.34 -17.52 -12.38
CA LYS A 754 5.01 -17.24 -11.82
C LYS A 754 4.74 -15.75 -11.88
N VAL A 755 3.79 -15.33 -12.72
CA VAL A 755 3.35 -13.94 -12.81
C VAL A 755 1.93 -13.80 -12.30
N GLY A 756 1.60 -12.65 -11.73
CA GLY A 756 0.27 -12.47 -11.17
C GLY A 756 0.04 -11.09 -10.62
N TYR A 757 -1.11 -10.93 -9.96
CA TYR A 757 -1.44 -9.73 -9.23
C TYR A 757 -2.10 -10.08 -7.89
N ALA A 758 -1.88 -9.23 -6.89
CA ALA A 758 -2.62 -9.28 -5.64
C ALA A 758 -3.96 -8.57 -5.82
N HIS A 759 -5.04 -9.24 -5.48
CA HIS A 759 -6.35 -8.66 -5.29
C HIS A 759 -6.57 -8.44 -3.79
N GLN A 760 -6.74 -7.19 -3.39
CA GLN A 760 -7.16 -6.84 -2.05
C GLN A 760 -8.64 -6.49 -2.12
N ASP A 761 -9.50 -7.43 -1.71
CA ASP A 761 -10.84 -7.08 -1.28
C ASP A 761 -10.75 -6.63 0.18
N ASN A 762 -11.71 -5.82 0.65
CA ASN A 762 -11.72 -5.24 2.01
C ASN A 762 -11.46 -6.23 3.17
N VAL A 763 -11.48 -7.54 2.92
CA VAL A 763 -11.36 -8.59 3.95
C VAL A 763 -10.47 -9.78 3.61
N LEU A 764 -10.24 -10.09 2.32
CA LEU A 764 -9.37 -11.20 1.92
C LEU A 764 -8.41 -10.73 0.84
N THR A 765 -7.13 -11.03 1.03
CA THR A 765 -6.14 -10.87 -0.03
C THR A 765 -6.03 -12.19 -0.79
N SER A 766 -6.22 -12.16 -2.10
CA SER A 766 -5.98 -13.30 -2.98
C SER A 766 -4.89 -12.97 -4.01
N PHE A 767 -4.12 -13.99 -4.39
CA PHE A 767 -3.11 -13.87 -5.44
C PHE A 767 -3.58 -14.64 -6.67
N ALA A 768 -3.85 -13.92 -7.76
CA ALA A 768 -4.13 -14.53 -9.05
C ALA A 768 -2.79 -14.76 -9.76
N ILE A 769 -2.30 -16.01 -9.76
CA ILE A 769 -0.98 -16.37 -10.29
C ILE A 769 -1.14 -17.34 -11.47
N LYS A 770 -0.40 -17.08 -12.54
CA LYS A 770 -0.26 -17.94 -13.71
C LYS A 770 1.21 -18.22 -14.00
N ASP A 771 1.47 -19.33 -14.67
CA ASP A 771 2.80 -19.67 -15.14
C ASP A 771 3.02 -19.12 -16.56
N VAL A 772 4.19 -18.54 -16.80
CA VAL A 772 4.62 -18.01 -18.11
C VAL A 772 6.01 -18.53 -18.44
N ASP A 773 6.22 -18.97 -19.67
CA ASP A 773 7.52 -19.49 -20.10
C ASP A 773 8.59 -18.40 -20.14
N ILE A 774 9.81 -18.74 -19.71
CA ILE A 774 10.93 -17.79 -19.63
C ILE A 774 11.29 -17.15 -20.97
N GLU A 775 11.02 -17.81 -22.10
CA GLU A 775 11.27 -17.31 -23.45
C GLU A 775 10.53 -15.97 -23.72
N ASN A 776 9.47 -15.69 -22.95
CA ASN A 776 8.74 -14.42 -23.02
C ASN A 776 9.39 -13.27 -22.24
N PHE A 777 10.46 -13.54 -21.49
CA PHE A 777 11.21 -12.55 -20.72
C PHE A 777 12.55 -12.21 -21.38
N THR A 778 12.72 -10.95 -21.74
CA THR A 778 13.97 -10.37 -22.23
C THR A 778 14.21 -9.02 -21.55
N PRO A 779 15.41 -8.42 -21.63
CA PRO A 779 15.64 -7.07 -21.09
C PRO A 779 14.67 -6.01 -21.67
N LYS A 780 14.05 -6.27 -22.83
CA LYS A 780 13.04 -5.40 -23.45
C LYS A 780 11.59 -5.84 -23.22
N LYS A 781 11.37 -7.12 -22.89
CA LYS A 781 10.06 -7.72 -22.59
C LYS A 781 10.09 -8.28 -21.17
N PHE A 782 9.65 -7.52 -20.18
CA PHE A 782 9.68 -7.96 -18.77
C PHE A 782 8.35 -7.69 -18.06
N GLY A 783 7.27 -7.66 -18.85
CA GLY A 783 5.92 -7.34 -18.39
C GLY A 783 5.25 -8.52 -17.67
N ILE A 784 4.33 -8.20 -16.77
CA ILE A 784 3.59 -9.17 -15.94
C ILE A 784 2.42 -9.76 -16.73
N TYR A 785 1.91 -9.00 -17.70
CA TYR A 785 0.76 -9.37 -18.53
C TYR A 785 1.14 -10.13 -19.80
N MET A 786 2.30 -10.75 -19.83
CA MET A 786 2.86 -11.41 -21.02
C MET A 786 2.61 -12.91 -21.03
N ASP A 787 1.34 -13.32 -21.03
CA ASP A 787 0.98 -14.72 -21.25
C ASP A 787 1.12 -15.14 -22.72
N GLU A 788 0.90 -16.42 -22.99
CA GLU A 788 1.05 -17.00 -24.33
C GLU A 788 0.16 -16.32 -25.39
N SER A 789 -1.05 -15.89 -25.02
CA SER A 789 -1.96 -15.20 -25.94
C SER A 789 -1.42 -13.80 -26.27
N ASN A 790 -1.08 -13.02 -25.25
CA ASN A 790 -0.55 -11.67 -25.41
C ASN A 790 0.82 -11.66 -26.10
N SER A 791 1.64 -12.70 -25.91
CA SER A 791 2.94 -12.85 -26.58
C SER A 791 2.80 -13.05 -28.08
N LYS A 792 1.85 -13.89 -28.51
CA LYS A 792 1.55 -14.10 -29.94
C LYS A 792 1.07 -12.82 -30.61
N ILE A 793 0.23 -12.02 -29.93
CA ILE A 793 -0.21 -10.72 -30.44
C ILE A 793 0.96 -9.74 -30.51
N TYR A 794 1.77 -9.66 -29.44
CA TYR A 794 2.97 -8.81 -29.40
C TYR A 794 3.91 -9.12 -30.57
N ASP A 795 4.24 -10.39 -30.79
CA ASP A 795 5.19 -10.79 -31.84
C ASP A 795 4.64 -10.52 -33.24
N ARG A 796 3.34 -10.78 -33.49
CA ARG A 796 2.69 -10.40 -34.76
C ARG A 796 2.73 -8.90 -35.01
N MET A 797 2.43 -8.09 -33.99
CA MET A 797 2.44 -6.64 -34.14
C MET A 797 3.84 -6.08 -34.40
N ASN A 798 4.88 -6.70 -33.84
CA ASN A 798 6.27 -6.28 -34.05
C ASN A 798 6.90 -6.83 -35.34
N LYS A 799 6.36 -7.92 -35.89
CA LYS A 799 6.87 -8.52 -37.14
C LYS A 799 6.59 -7.62 -38.34
N GLY A 800 7.67 -7.20 -39.03
CA GLY A 800 7.58 -6.30 -40.18
C GLY A 800 7.12 -4.89 -39.82
N SER A 801 7.44 -4.45 -38.61
CA SER A 801 7.11 -3.12 -38.10
C SER A 801 8.39 -2.41 -37.67
N VAL A 802 8.50 -1.12 -37.99
CA VAL A 802 9.51 -0.22 -37.45
C VAL A 802 9.04 0.37 -36.12
N LYS A 803 9.98 0.85 -35.32
CA LYS A 803 9.64 1.65 -34.15
C LYS A 803 9.37 3.08 -34.56
N LEU A 804 8.34 3.70 -33.99
CA LEU A 804 7.93 5.06 -34.37
C LEU A 804 9.07 6.09 -34.30
N SER A 805 9.97 6.00 -33.31
CA SER A 805 11.12 6.92 -33.21
C SER A 805 12.25 6.67 -34.20
N GLN A 806 12.27 5.54 -34.91
CA GLN A 806 13.19 5.33 -36.02
C GLN A 806 12.77 6.11 -37.26
N ILE A 807 11.48 6.44 -37.38
CA ILE A 807 10.89 7.16 -38.51
C ILE A 807 10.40 8.57 -38.14
N ALA A 808 10.58 9.00 -36.89
CA ALA A 808 10.14 10.30 -36.40
C ALA A 808 11.04 10.89 -35.29
N ASP A 809 11.24 12.21 -35.31
CA ASP A 809 11.76 12.96 -34.16
C ASP A 809 10.62 13.26 -33.18
N VAL A 810 10.85 12.97 -31.90
CA VAL A 810 9.85 13.05 -30.83
C VAL A 810 10.37 13.95 -29.72
N PHE A 811 9.61 15.01 -29.41
CA PHE A 811 9.98 15.98 -28.37
C PHE A 811 8.75 16.58 -27.67
N ASN A 812 8.92 17.01 -26.43
CA ASN A 812 7.87 17.70 -25.67
C ASN A 812 7.86 19.20 -25.99
N GLY A 813 6.70 19.84 -25.82
CA GLY A 813 6.55 21.29 -26.00
C GLY A 813 7.26 22.16 -24.96
N CYS A 814 7.06 23.48 -25.05
CA CYS A 814 7.77 24.49 -24.25
C CYS A 814 7.17 24.72 -22.85
N ASN A 815 7.96 25.23 -21.91
CA ASN A 815 7.48 25.61 -20.57
C ASN A 815 7.04 27.08 -20.51
N LEU A 816 5.96 27.43 -21.21
CA LEU A 816 5.46 28.81 -21.34
C LEU A 816 4.18 29.09 -20.54
N ASN A 817 3.82 28.20 -19.61
CA ASN A 817 2.51 28.22 -18.92
C ASN A 817 2.21 29.57 -18.24
N LYS A 818 3.23 30.26 -17.72
CA LYS A 818 3.10 31.55 -17.01
C LYS A 818 2.83 32.73 -17.94
N PHE A 819 3.02 32.60 -19.26
CA PHE A 819 2.97 33.71 -20.22
C PHE A 819 1.73 33.66 -21.13
N ILE A 820 0.77 32.77 -20.85
CA ILE A 820 -0.41 32.57 -21.69
C ILE A 820 -1.50 33.57 -21.35
N LYS A 821 -2.01 34.26 -22.37
CA LYS A 821 -3.18 35.14 -22.33
C LYS A 821 -4.39 34.52 -23.03
N LYS A 822 -5.58 35.01 -22.71
CA LYS A 822 -6.84 34.56 -23.34
C LYS A 822 -7.19 35.35 -24.59
N ASP A 823 -6.89 36.64 -24.59
CA ASP A 823 -7.18 37.52 -25.71
C ASP A 823 -6.05 37.49 -26.74
N ASN A 824 -6.45 37.63 -28.01
CA ASN A 824 -5.52 37.73 -29.13
C ASN A 824 -5.13 39.20 -29.31
N GLU A 825 -3.93 39.59 -28.88
CA GLU A 825 -3.38 40.93 -29.10
C GLU A 825 -2.37 40.92 -30.26
N LYS A 826 -1.99 42.12 -30.73
CA LYS A 826 -0.94 42.29 -31.75
C LYS A 826 0.35 41.59 -31.28
N ASP A 827 1.05 40.95 -32.21
CA ASP A 827 2.30 40.21 -31.97
C ASP A 827 2.22 38.95 -31.09
N HIS A 828 1.01 38.45 -30.80
CA HIS A 828 0.84 37.14 -30.17
C HIS A 828 0.73 36.00 -31.20
N THR A 829 0.96 34.77 -30.75
CA THR A 829 0.74 33.53 -31.51
C THR A 829 -0.02 32.50 -30.69
N ILE A 830 -0.70 31.58 -31.36
CA ILE A 830 -1.50 30.52 -30.72
C ILE A 830 -0.56 29.55 -30.00
N CYS A 831 -0.93 29.20 -28.77
CA CYS A 831 -0.30 28.15 -27.99
C CYS A 831 -1.34 27.10 -27.59
N LEU A 832 -0.99 25.82 -27.72
CA LEU A 832 -1.82 24.68 -27.35
C LEU A 832 -1.35 24.05 -26.03
N ARG A 833 -2.25 23.32 -25.33
CA ARG A 833 -1.90 22.45 -24.20
C ARG A 833 -2.56 21.08 -24.35
N GLY A 834 -2.05 20.08 -23.64
CA GLY A 834 -2.49 18.68 -23.77
C GLY A 834 -4.00 18.50 -23.62
N LYS A 835 -4.64 19.17 -22.65
CA LYS A 835 -6.09 19.08 -22.43
C LYS A 835 -6.94 19.51 -23.63
N ASP A 836 -6.38 20.32 -24.52
CA ASP A 836 -7.09 20.85 -25.68
C ASP A 836 -6.86 20.00 -26.95
N ILE A 837 -6.07 18.93 -26.85
CA ILE A 837 -5.95 17.89 -27.87
C ILE A 837 -7.05 16.85 -27.67
N GLN A 838 -7.80 16.59 -28.74
CA GLN A 838 -8.85 15.59 -28.84
C GLN A 838 -8.52 14.62 -29.98
N LYS A 839 -9.25 13.50 -30.05
CA LYS A 839 -9.00 12.47 -31.08
C LYS A 839 -9.26 13.11 -32.45
N TYR A 840 -8.22 13.23 -33.27
CA TYR A 840 -8.25 13.88 -34.59
C TYR A 840 -8.66 15.37 -34.59
N TYR A 841 -8.66 16.05 -33.44
CA TYR A 841 -9.08 17.46 -33.35
C TYR A 841 -8.28 18.23 -32.29
N LYS A 842 -8.16 19.55 -32.44
CA LYS A 842 -7.48 20.42 -31.46
C LYS A 842 -8.29 21.69 -31.22
N ARG A 843 -8.18 22.23 -30.01
CA ARG A 843 -8.76 23.52 -29.64
C ARG A 843 -7.66 24.51 -29.27
N THR A 844 -7.88 25.78 -29.57
CA THR A 844 -7.01 26.87 -29.13
C THR A 844 -7.10 27.04 -27.62
N TYR A 845 -5.97 27.00 -26.92
CA TYR A 845 -5.91 27.23 -25.47
C TYR A 845 -5.85 28.72 -25.13
N GLY A 846 -4.96 29.43 -25.81
CA GLY A 846 -4.67 30.83 -25.59
C GLY A 846 -3.52 31.31 -26.48
N TYR A 847 -3.03 32.50 -26.18
CA TYR A 847 -2.06 33.23 -26.98
C TYR A 847 -0.82 33.56 -26.15
N VAL A 848 0.35 33.55 -26.78
CA VAL A 848 1.63 33.93 -26.16
C VAL A 848 2.29 35.03 -26.99
N ASP A 849 2.81 36.05 -26.31
CA ASP A 849 3.57 37.12 -26.95
C ASP A 849 4.85 36.53 -27.55
N LYS A 850 5.13 36.85 -28.82
CA LYS A 850 6.27 36.30 -29.55
C LYS A 850 7.61 36.59 -28.87
N LYS A 851 7.72 37.64 -28.04
CA LYS A 851 8.94 37.98 -27.31
C LYS A 851 9.38 36.95 -26.25
N TYR A 852 8.46 36.10 -25.78
CA TYR A 852 8.75 35.05 -24.79
C TYR A 852 9.16 33.72 -25.43
N ILE A 853 9.22 33.65 -26.76
CA ILE A 853 9.60 32.45 -27.48
C ILE A 853 11.13 32.43 -27.64
N ASP A 854 11.76 31.35 -27.19
CA ASP A 854 13.19 31.13 -27.36
C ASP A 854 13.54 30.75 -28.81
N PHE A 855 14.75 31.05 -29.27
CA PHE A 855 15.15 31.10 -30.70
C PHE A 855 15.21 29.75 -31.45
N ASN A 856 14.67 28.65 -30.90
CA ASN A 856 14.62 27.33 -31.53
C ASN A 856 13.22 27.00 -32.10
N ILE A 857 12.60 27.99 -32.74
CA ILE A 857 11.23 27.95 -33.28
C ILE A 857 11.08 26.96 -34.46
N GLU A 858 12.15 26.68 -35.20
CA GLU A 858 12.08 25.92 -36.46
C GLU A 858 11.43 24.54 -36.30
N LYS A 859 11.76 23.81 -35.22
CA LYS A 859 11.14 22.49 -34.95
C LYS A 859 9.63 22.58 -34.72
N TYR A 860 9.14 23.68 -34.13
CA TYR A 860 7.72 23.90 -33.90
C TYR A 860 6.97 24.34 -35.17
N GLN A 861 7.70 24.87 -36.17
CA GLN A 861 7.15 25.38 -37.42
C GLN A 861 7.07 24.34 -38.56
N THR A 862 6.95 23.07 -38.20
CA THR A 862 6.78 21.99 -39.16
C THR A 862 5.45 21.28 -38.94
N LYS A 863 4.90 20.74 -40.04
CA LYS A 863 3.74 19.85 -39.99
C LYS A 863 4.09 18.65 -39.13
N LYS A 864 3.28 18.39 -38.12
CA LYS A 864 3.60 17.41 -37.07
C LYS A 864 2.35 16.80 -36.49
N ILE A 865 2.47 15.59 -35.95
CA ILE A 865 1.44 15.02 -35.07
C ILE A 865 1.67 15.59 -33.67
N ILE A 866 0.58 16.00 -33.02
CA ILE A 866 0.56 16.44 -31.64
C ILE A 866 -0.32 15.49 -30.82
N ALA A 867 0.22 14.98 -29.73
CA ALA A 867 -0.44 14.05 -28.82
C ALA A 867 -0.40 14.56 -27.38
N GLN A 868 -1.34 14.12 -26.55
CA GLN A 868 -1.27 14.39 -25.10
C GLN A 868 -0.03 13.71 -24.51
N ASP A 869 0.81 14.45 -23.77
CA ASP A 869 1.96 13.84 -23.08
C ASP A 869 1.46 12.87 -22.01
N ILE A 870 0.46 13.25 -21.21
CA ILE A 870 -0.18 12.35 -20.23
C ILE A 870 -1.30 11.60 -20.93
N VAL A 871 -1.15 10.29 -21.07
CA VAL A 871 -2.17 9.41 -21.65
C VAL A 871 -3.33 9.26 -20.68
N ALA A 872 -4.57 9.40 -21.17
CA ALA A 872 -5.76 9.28 -20.35
C ALA A 872 -5.94 7.83 -19.86
N HIS A 873 -6.08 7.65 -18.55
CA HIS A 873 -6.53 6.39 -17.93
C HIS A 873 -8.02 6.47 -17.63
N ILE A 874 -8.78 5.48 -18.10
CA ILE A 874 -10.23 5.40 -17.95
C ILE A 874 -10.53 4.18 -17.09
N LEU A 875 -11.14 4.40 -15.92
CA LEU A 875 -11.41 3.34 -14.94
C LEU A 875 -12.64 2.49 -15.27
N LYS A 876 -13.61 3.05 -15.98
CA LYS A 876 -14.92 2.44 -16.24
C LYS A 876 -15.22 2.30 -17.74
N PRO A 877 -15.87 1.20 -18.14
CA PRO A 877 -16.35 0.09 -17.30
C PRO A 877 -15.22 -0.86 -16.91
N ASN A 878 -14.15 -0.94 -17.71
CA ASN A 878 -12.91 -1.65 -17.41
C ASN A 878 -11.73 -0.66 -17.47
N PRO A 879 -10.69 -0.82 -16.63
CA PRO A 879 -9.48 0.00 -16.69
C PRO A 879 -8.75 -0.12 -18.03
N HIS A 880 -8.64 0.99 -18.77
CA HIS A 880 -7.92 1.08 -20.04
C HIS A 880 -7.31 2.45 -20.25
N ILE A 881 -6.57 2.62 -21.36
CA ILE A 881 -5.98 3.91 -21.74
C ILE A 881 -6.50 4.38 -23.08
N LYS A 882 -6.38 5.68 -23.31
CA LYS A 882 -6.68 6.29 -24.59
C LYS A 882 -5.57 7.24 -25.02
N ILE A 883 -4.81 6.84 -26.03
CA ILE A 883 -3.90 7.74 -26.73
C ILE A 883 -4.77 8.70 -27.56
N THR A 884 -4.47 9.99 -27.44
CA THR A 884 -5.23 11.05 -28.10
C THR A 884 -4.27 11.98 -28.83
N ALA A 885 -4.40 12.00 -30.15
CA ALA A 885 -3.55 12.79 -31.04
C ALA A 885 -4.33 13.43 -32.19
N THR A 886 -3.74 14.46 -32.80
CA THR A 886 -4.19 15.05 -34.07
C THR A 886 -2.99 15.59 -34.86
N ILE A 887 -3.21 16.11 -36.07
CA ILE A 887 -2.18 16.79 -36.86
C ILE A 887 -2.25 18.30 -36.66
N ASP A 888 -1.07 18.91 -36.56
CA ASP A 888 -0.89 20.33 -36.63
C ASP A 888 -0.40 20.77 -38.02
N TYR A 889 -1.34 21.17 -38.87
CA TYR A 889 -1.06 21.78 -40.17
C TYR A 889 -0.66 23.26 -40.10
N GLU A 890 -0.91 23.90 -38.95
CA GLU A 890 -0.82 25.37 -38.78
C GLU A 890 0.46 25.81 -38.06
N ASN A 891 1.38 24.88 -37.78
CA ASN A 891 2.69 25.20 -37.20
C ASN A 891 2.59 25.94 -35.86
N GLN A 892 1.61 25.55 -35.04
CA GLN A 892 1.27 26.19 -33.76
C GLN A 892 2.27 25.79 -32.66
N LEU A 893 2.49 26.72 -31.71
CA LEU A 893 3.27 26.44 -30.49
C LEU A 893 2.46 25.58 -29.53
N ASN A 894 3.16 24.85 -28.67
CA ASN A 894 2.52 24.04 -27.64
C ASN A 894 3.36 23.93 -26.37
N LEU A 895 2.66 23.65 -25.27
CA LEU A 895 3.26 23.45 -23.97
C LEU A 895 3.87 22.05 -23.81
N ASN A 896 4.72 21.89 -22.79
CA ASN A 896 5.32 20.63 -22.36
C ASN A 896 4.32 19.51 -21.96
N THR A 897 3.02 19.80 -22.00
CA THR A 897 1.92 18.83 -21.85
C THR A 897 1.52 18.15 -23.17
N ILE A 898 2.19 18.50 -24.27
CA ILE A 898 2.02 17.92 -25.61
C ILE A 898 3.33 17.26 -26.05
N THR A 899 3.21 16.07 -26.64
CA THR A 899 4.26 15.40 -27.39
C THR A 899 4.11 15.74 -28.87
N ASN A 900 5.20 16.21 -29.47
CA ASN A 900 5.33 16.49 -30.89
C ASN A 900 6.04 15.32 -31.58
N ILE A 901 5.52 14.91 -32.73
CA ILE A 901 6.07 13.83 -33.55
C ILE A 901 6.22 14.37 -34.99
N ILE A 902 7.45 14.55 -35.43
CA ILE A 902 7.80 15.00 -36.78
C ILE A 902 8.37 13.80 -37.53
N LEU A 903 7.77 13.42 -38.66
CA LEU A 903 8.30 12.33 -39.47
C LEU A 903 9.66 12.72 -40.08
N SER A 904 10.66 11.87 -39.90
CA SER A 904 11.97 12.00 -40.52
C SER A 904 12.08 11.20 -41.82
N SER A 905 11.27 10.14 -41.97
CA SER A 905 11.15 9.37 -43.21
C SER A 905 10.02 9.92 -44.08
N THR A 906 10.26 9.97 -45.40
CA THR A 906 9.25 10.32 -46.39
C THR A 906 8.38 9.13 -46.80
N ASP A 907 8.66 7.91 -46.33
CA ASP A 907 7.95 6.68 -46.72
C ASP A 907 6.55 6.57 -46.08
N TYR A 908 6.28 7.37 -45.05
CA TYR A 908 5.05 7.33 -44.26
C TYR A 908 4.24 8.62 -44.41
N GLU A 909 2.92 8.50 -44.53
CA GLU A 909 1.99 9.62 -44.47
C GLU A 909 1.67 9.98 -43.00
N LEU A 910 1.53 11.27 -42.68
CA LEU A 910 1.23 11.73 -41.31
C LEU A 910 -0.12 11.17 -40.83
N GLU A 911 -1.09 11.13 -41.73
CA GLU A 911 -2.46 10.70 -41.52
C GLU A 911 -2.54 9.18 -41.26
N TYR A 912 -1.68 8.39 -41.92
CA TYR A 912 -1.52 6.96 -41.63
C TYR A 912 -1.04 6.73 -40.20
N ILE A 913 0.04 7.41 -39.80
CA ILE A 913 0.58 7.30 -38.43
C ILE A 913 -0.44 7.79 -37.40
N LEU A 914 -1.16 8.87 -37.69
CA LEU A 914 -2.23 9.38 -36.83
C LEU A 914 -3.37 8.35 -36.66
N GLY A 915 -3.79 7.71 -37.75
CA GLY A 915 -4.80 6.65 -37.72
C GLY A 915 -4.41 5.49 -36.82
N ILE A 916 -3.15 5.05 -36.92
CA ILE A 916 -2.57 4.02 -36.06
C ILE A 916 -2.56 4.46 -34.59
N LEU A 917 -2.00 5.64 -34.28
CA LEU A 917 -1.85 6.13 -32.90
C LEU A 917 -3.18 6.29 -32.16
N ASN A 918 -4.22 6.71 -32.87
CA ASN A 918 -5.57 6.89 -32.30
C ASN A 918 -6.40 5.59 -32.27
N SER A 919 -5.87 4.46 -32.76
CA SER A 919 -6.60 3.19 -32.77
C SER A 919 -6.72 2.55 -31.38
N ASN A 920 -7.77 1.77 -31.21
CA ASN A 920 -8.04 0.95 -30.03
C ASN A 920 -6.93 -0.09 -29.82
N LEU A 921 -6.48 -0.74 -30.91
CA LEU A 921 -5.41 -1.73 -30.87
C LEU A 921 -4.10 -1.14 -30.31
N ILE A 922 -3.70 0.05 -30.76
CA ILE A 922 -2.45 0.68 -30.28
C ILE A 922 -2.60 1.19 -28.85
N SER A 923 -3.78 1.68 -28.46
CA SER A 923 -4.04 2.03 -27.05
C SER A 923 -3.95 0.80 -26.15
N TRP A 924 -4.53 -0.33 -26.55
CA TRP A 924 -4.40 -1.62 -25.84
C TRP A 924 -2.95 -2.11 -25.79
N TYR A 925 -2.25 -2.10 -26.93
CA TYR A 925 -0.84 -2.49 -27.03
C TYR A 925 0.03 -1.63 -26.12
N ALA A 926 -0.18 -0.31 -26.14
CA ALA A 926 0.56 0.61 -25.30
C ALA A 926 0.27 0.37 -23.81
N TYR A 927 -1.00 0.10 -23.45
CA TYR A 927 -1.36 -0.22 -22.08
C TYR A 927 -0.62 -1.44 -21.57
N LEU A 928 -0.64 -2.56 -22.30
CA LEU A 928 -0.03 -3.80 -21.84
C LEU A 928 1.49 -3.85 -21.99
N PHE A 929 2.05 -3.36 -23.09
CA PHE A 929 3.45 -3.65 -23.44
C PHE A 929 4.38 -2.45 -23.37
N VAL A 930 3.82 -1.23 -23.44
CA VAL A 930 4.61 0.00 -23.26
C VAL A 930 4.60 0.44 -21.81
N PHE A 931 3.41 0.43 -21.19
CA PHE A 931 3.18 0.89 -19.82
C PHE A 931 2.95 -0.24 -18.80
N ASN A 932 2.78 -1.50 -19.24
CA ASN A 932 2.54 -2.65 -18.36
C ASN A 932 1.40 -2.42 -17.36
N GLN A 933 0.29 -1.86 -17.83
CA GLN A 933 -0.88 -1.40 -17.07
C GLN A 933 -0.55 -0.38 -15.97
N ALA A 934 0.46 0.48 -16.17
CA ALA A 934 0.66 1.61 -15.28
C ALA A 934 -0.55 2.55 -15.30
N VAL A 935 -0.86 3.15 -14.15
CA VAL A 935 -2.00 4.08 -14.01
C VAL A 935 -1.53 5.52 -13.91
N ARG A 936 -0.39 5.75 -13.23
CA ARG A 936 0.04 7.11 -12.83
C ARG A 936 1.22 7.66 -13.63
N THR A 937 1.93 6.83 -14.39
CA THR A 937 3.20 7.20 -15.04
C THR A 937 3.20 6.95 -16.55
N MET A 938 2.11 7.31 -17.24
CA MET A 938 1.94 7.10 -18.68
C MET A 938 2.23 8.37 -19.48
N HIS A 939 3.51 8.71 -19.57
CA HIS A 939 3.97 9.82 -20.40
C HIS A 939 4.36 9.33 -21.79
N LEU A 940 3.73 9.86 -22.84
CA LEU A 940 4.02 9.56 -24.24
C LEU A 940 5.30 10.29 -24.71
N ARG A 941 6.41 10.09 -24.01
CA ARG A 941 7.72 10.66 -24.35
C ARG A 941 8.51 9.73 -25.25
N LYS A 942 9.59 10.25 -25.85
CA LYS A 942 10.47 9.50 -26.78
C LYS A 942 10.72 8.05 -26.36
N GLY A 943 11.22 7.81 -25.14
CA GLY A 943 11.53 6.45 -24.67
C GLY A 943 10.33 5.46 -24.58
N TYR A 944 9.09 5.95 -24.52
CA TYR A 944 7.88 5.13 -24.55
C TYR A 944 7.33 4.99 -25.99
N VAL A 945 7.36 6.08 -26.75
CA VAL A 945 7.00 6.11 -28.17
C VAL A 945 7.90 5.17 -28.99
N ASP A 946 9.17 5.03 -28.61
CA ASP A 946 10.15 4.08 -29.14
C ASP A 946 9.65 2.61 -29.17
N LYS A 947 8.63 2.27 -28.37
CA LYS A 947 8.14 0.90 -28.26
C LYS A 947 6.93 0.60 -29.13
N ILE A 948 6.28 1.64 -29.66
CA ILE A 948 5.06 1.51 -30.49
C ILE A 948 5.47 0.97 -31.87
N PRO A 949 4.94 -0.19 -32.30
CA PRO A 949 5.19 -0.74 -33.61
C PRO A 949 4.37 0.00 -34.66
N ILE A 950 5.00 0.32 -35.78
CA ILE A 950 4.37 0.88 -36.98
C ILE A 950 4.64 -0.08 -38.14
N LYS A 951 3.60 -0.66 -38.71
CA LYS A 951 3.71 -1.61 -39.82
C LYS A 951 4.31 -0.94 -41.06
N GLU A 952 5.31 -1.60 -41.65
CA GLU A 952 5.89 -1.18 -42.93
C GLU A 952 4.99 -1.64 -44.08
N ILE A 953 4.37 -0.70 -44.78
CA ILE A 953 3.50 -0.96 -45.95
C ILE A 953 3.72 0.11 -47.02
N GLU A 954 3.39 -0.21 -48.26
CA GLU A 954 3.51 0.73 -49.37
C GLU A 954 2.60 1.95 -49.19
N LYS A 955 3.05 3.13 -49.62
CA LYS A 955 2.24 4.37 -49.56
C LYS A 955 0.84 4.22 -50.17
N LYS A 956 0.72 3.42 -51.23
CA LYS A 956 -0.58 3.17 -51.88
C LYS A 956 -1.56 2.49 -50.92
N GLU A 957 -1.08 1.58 -50.08
CA GLU A 957 -1.88 0.88 -49.07
C GLU A 957 -2.17 1.78 -47.87
N GLN A 958 -1.22 2.64 -47.48
CA GLN A 958 -1.41 3.64 -46.41
C GLN A 958 -2.62 4.54 -46.66
N LYS A 959 -2.89 4.90 -47.93
CA LYS A 959 -4.03 5.73 -48.33
C LYS A 959 -5.39 5.23 -47.88
N ASN A 960 -5.54 3.93 -47.63
CA ASN A 960 -6.78 3.35 -47.11
C ASN A 960 -7.12 3.92 -45.72
N ILE A 961 -6.09 4.13 -44.89
CA ILE A 961 -6.21 4.77 -43.56
C ILE A 961 -6.10 6.29 -43.71
N SER A 962 -5.08 6.80 -44.40
CA SER A 962 -4.83 8.25 -44.52
C SER A 962 -6.05 9.00 -45.06
N GLY A 963 -6.67 8.51 -46.15
CA GLY A 963 -7.83 9.16 -46.73
C GLY A 963 -9.02 9.25 -45.78
N ARG A 964 -9.25 8.21 -44.97
CA ARG A 964 -10.30 8.21 -43.93
C ARG A 964 -9.98 9.18 -42.81
N VAL A 965 -8.72 9.24 -42.38
CA VAL A 965 -8.26 10.18 -41.36
C VAL A 965 -8.42 11.63 -41.84
N GLU A 966 -8.07 11.93 -43.10
CA GLU A 966 -8.30 13.25 -43.70
C GLU A 966 -9.79 13.61 -43.70
N THR A 967 -10.66 12.70 -44.16
CA THR A 967 -12.12 12.92 -44.15
C THR A 967 -12.61 13.17 -42.73
N LEU A 968 -12.12 12.40 -41.75
CA LEU A 968 -12.55 12.50 -40.37
C LEU A 968 -12.11 13.82 -39.71
N ILE A 969 -10.89 14.29 -39.95
CA ILE A 969 -10.42 15.62 -39.50
C ILE A 969 -11.32 16.70 -40.09
N ARG A 970 -11.60 16.65 -41.40
CA ARG A 970 -12.47 17.64 -42.07
C ARG A 970 -13.88 17.64 -41.49
N LEU A 971 -14.47 16.46 -41.25
CA LEU A 971 -15.80 16.38 -40.63
C LEU A 971 -15.83 16.96 -39.22
N LEU A 972 -14.76 16.75 -38.43
CA LEU A 972 -14.63 17.36 -37.10
C LEU A 972 -14.48 18.88 -37.18
N ASP A 973 -13.70 19.40 -38.13
CA ASP A 973 -13.56 20.84 -38.33
C ASP A 973 -14.87 21.48 -38.82
N ASN A 974 -15.58 20.82 -39.74
CA ASN A 974 -16.91 21.24 -40.19
C ASN A 974 -17.90 21.25 -39.03
N LYS A 975 -17.97 20.17 -38.24
CA LYS A 975 -18.83 20.06 -37.05
C LYS A 975 -18.58 21.21 -36.08
N ASN A 976 -17.30 21.47 -35.75
CA ASN A 976 -16.96 22.54 -34.81
C ASN A 976 -17.26 23.93 -35.39
N SER A 977 -17.04 24.12 -36.70
CA SER A 977 -17.40 25.36 -37.39
C SER A 977 -18.90 25.61 -37.36
N ILE A 978 -19.72 24.60 -37.69
CA ILE A 978 -21.19 24.62 -37.57
C ILE A 978 -21.58 24.99 -36.13
N TYR A 979 -20.98 24.35 -35.13
CA TYR A 979 -21.24 24.61 -33.72
C TYR A 979 -20.86 26.06 -33.31
N ASN A 980 -19.74 26.58 -33.81
CA ASN A 980 -19.30 27.95 -33.53
C ASN A 980 -20.20 28.99 -34.22
N TYR A 981 -20.61 28.76 -35.47
CA TYR A 981 -21.57 29.61 -36.17
C TYR A 981 -22.92 29.63 -35.44
N LEU A 982 -23.44 28.47 -35.02
CA LEU A 982 -24.64 28.38 -34.18
C LEU A 982 -24.47 29.22 -32.91
N ASN A 983 -23.35 29.04 -32.19
CA ASN A 983 -23.08 29.79 -30.97
C ASN A 983 -22.97 31.31 -31.15
N ASN A 984 -22.40 31.77 -32.26
CA ASN A 984 -22.28 33.20 -32.57
C ASN A 984 -23.63 33.79 -32.98
N SER A 985 -24.43 33.07 -33.77
CA SER A 985 -25.82 33.42 -34.05
C SER A 985 -26.67 33.53 -32.78
N PHE A 986 -26.31 32.79 -31.72
CA PHE A 986 -26.94 32.93 -30.40
C PHE A 986 -26.42 34.12 -29.58
N SER A 987 -25.12 34.46 -29.70
CA SER A 987 -24.48 35.50 -28.88
C SER A 987 -24.69 36.93 -29.44
N ASN A 988 -24.86 37.07 -30.75
CA ASN A 988 -24.98 38.36 -31.45
C ASN A 988 -26.39 38.97 -31.41
N GLN A 989 -27.39 38.27 -30.90
CA GLN A 989 -28.64 38.90 -30.49
C GLN A 989 -28.56 39.19 -28.99
N PRO A 990 -28.90 40.41 -28.51
CA PRO A 990 -28.79 40.74 -27.10
C PRO A 990 -29.76 39.85 -26.31
N ILE A 991 -29.22 38.76 -25.75
CA ILE A 991 -29.78 38.01 -24.63
C ILE A 991 -29.54 38.90 -23.41
N ASN A 992 -30.37 39.94 -23.29
CA ASN A 992 -30.54 40.63 -22.02
C ASN A 992 -31.08 39.58 -21.02
N ASP A 993 -30.65 39.56 -19.76
CA ASP A 993 -30.94 38.51 -18.74
C ASP A 993 -32.44 38.14 -18.58
N LYS A 994 -33.35 38.88 -19.22
CA LYS A 994 -34.79 38.61 -19.35
C LYS A 994 -35.17 37.59 -20.44
N LYS A 995 -34.24 36.96 -21.17
CA LYS A 995 -34.50 36.10 -22.35
C LYS A 995 -34.10 34.62 -22.22
N ILE A 996 -33.98 34.11 -21.01
CA ILE A 996 -33.81 32.67 -20.74
C ILE A 996 -35.17 32.09 -20.35
N CYS A 997 -35.49 30.88 -20.80
CA CYS A 997 -36.71 30.18 -20.37
C CYS A 997 -36.41 28.78 -19.86
N ASN A 998 -37.30 28.30 -18.98
CA ASN A 998 -37.30 26.92 -18.54
C ASN A 998 -37.64 26.00 -19.72
N PHE A 999 -36.83 24.97 -19.95
CA PHE A 999 -37.07 23.91 -20.94
C PHE A 999 -38.47 23.30 -20.76
N GLY A 1000 -38.98 23.30 -19.53
CA GLY A 1000 -40.34 22.92 -19.17
C GLY A 1000 -41.43 23.51 -20.05
N ARG A 1001 -41.25 24.74 -20.53
CA ARG A 1001 -42.25 25.40 -21.39
C ARG A 1001 -42.38 24.76 -22.77
N TYR A 1002 -41.36 24.05 -23.24
CA TYR A 1002 -41.43 23.28 -24.48
C TYR A 1002 -42.22 21.99 -24.30
N PHE A 1003 -42.22 21.42 -23.09
CA PHE A 1003 -43.17 20.35 -22.75
C PHE A 1003 -44.58 20.88 -22.77
N ASP A 1004 -44.85 22.02 -22.12
CA ASP A 1004 -46.20 22.59 -22.02
C ASP A 1004 -46.78 23.03 -23.39
N ALA A 1005 -45.95 23.11 -24.44
CA ALA A 1005 -46.34 23.50 -25.80
C ALA A 1005 -46.57 22.30 -26.77
N TYR A 1006 -46.57 21.06 -26.26
CA TYR A 1006 -46.58 19.80 -27.03
C TYR A 1006 -47.77 19.54 -27.99
N GLU A 1007 -48.80 20.38 -28.00
CA GLU A 1007 -49.96 20.27 -28.89
C GLU A 1007 -49.91 21.26 -30.07
N SER A 1008 -48.79 21.95 -30.30
CA SER A 1008 -48.70 22.98 -31.36
C SER A 1008 -47.28 23.16 -31.89
N TYR A 1009 -47.16 23.53 -33.18
CA TYR A 1009 -45.93 23.99 -33.85
C TYR A 1009 -44.75 23.00 -33.87
N ASP A 1010 -44.93 21.89 -34.58
CA ASP A 1010 -43.89 20.91 -34.95
C ASP A 1010 -43.35 20.03 -33.81
N ILE A 1011 -43.78 20.19 -32.55
CA ILE A 1011 -43.46 19.29 -31.43
C ILE A 1011 -44.70 18.40 -31.15
N LYS A 1012 -44.54 17.08 -31.08
CA LYS A 1012 -45.60 16.08 -30.86
C LYS A 1012 -45.15 15.05 -29.81
N ARG A 1013 -46.10 14.59 -28.98
CA ARG A 1013 -46.04 13.42 -28.07
C ARG A 1013 -44.72 13.24 -27.28
N GLU A 1014 -44.77 13.49 -25.99
CA GLU A 1014 -43.67 13.22 -25.05
C GLU A 1014 -43.85 11.90 -24.30
N THR A 1015 -42.76 11.16 -24.11
CA THR A 1015 -42.74 9.93 -23.31
C THR A 1015 -41.69 10.06 -22.22
N PHE A 1016 -42.14 9.90 -20.97
CA PHE A 1016 -41.27 9.88 -19.79
C PHE A 1016 -40.93 8.44 -19.43
N ASN A 1017 -39.63 8.11 -19.37
CA ASN A 1017 -39.17 6.76 -19.07
C ASN A 1017 -39.05 6.54 -17.56
N GLY A 1018 -40.15 6.74 -16.82
CA GLY A 1018 -40.22 6.45 -15.37
C GLY A 1018 -39.46 7.41 -14.45
N ILE A 1019 -38.75 8.40 -14.99
CA ILE A 1019 -37.97 9.39 -14.21
C ILE A 1019 -38.81 10.25 -13.27
N ASN A 1020 -40.11 10.40 -13.55
CA ASN A 1020 -41.04 11.21 -12.77
C ASN A 1020 -41.27 10.65 -11.34
N LYS A 1021 -40.84 9.42 -11.07
CA LYS A 1021 -40.93 8.76 -9.76
C LYS A 1021 -39.60 8.76 -8.99
N ILE A 1022 -38.53 9.32 -9.56
CA ILE A 1022 -37.18 9.22 -9.02
C ILE A 1022 -36.77 10.57 -8.39
N ASN A 1023 -36.44 10.54 -7.10
CA ASN A 1023 -35.81 11.65 -6.39
C ASN A 1023 -34.30 11.35 -6.27
N ALA A 1024 -33.48 12.15 -6.94
CA ALA A 1024 -32.03 11.92 -7.01
C ALA A 1024 -31.28 13.23 -7.27
N LYS A 1025 -29.94 13.18 -7.17
CA LYS A 1025 -29.06 14.27 -7.58
C LYS A 1025 -28.82 14.19 -9.09
N LEU A 1026 -29.28 15.18 -9.86
CA LEU A 1026 -29.03 15.23 -11.30
C LEU A 1026 -27.59 15.72 -11.54
N MET A 1027 -26.78 14.91 -12.22
CA MET A 1027 -25.35 15.16 -12.40
C MET A 1027 -25.03 15.81 -13.75
N SER A 1028 -25.70 15.36 -14.82
CA SER A 1028 -25.58 15.93 -16.17
C SER A 1028 -26.76 15.53 -17.05
N VAL A 1029 -27.01 16.33 -18.10
CA VAL A 1029 -28.07 16.12 -19.09
C VAL A 1029 -27.47 16.26 -20.49
N ASN A 1030 -27.71 15.29 -21.34
CA ASN A 1030 -27.31 15.28 -22.75
C ASN A 1030 -28.54 15.15 -23.64
N ALA A 1031 -28.51 15.73 -24.83
CA ALA A 1031 -29.54 15.57 -25.83
C ALA A 1031 -29.04 14.70 -27.00
N LYS A 1032 -29.95 13.94 -27.61
CA LYS A 1032 -29.71 13.20 -28.85
C LYS A 1032 -30.94 13.31 -29.75
N GLU A 1033 -30.71 13.25 -31.05
CA GLU A 1033 -31.75 13.18 -32.05
C GLU A 1033 -31.72 11.82 -32.76
N ASP A 1034 -32.88 11.31 -33.16
CA ASP A 1034 -33.04 10.09 -33.96
C ASP A 1034 -34.22 10.28 -34.94
N GLY A 1035 -33.89 10.61 -36.19
CA GLY A 1035 -34.87 11.06 -37.18
C GLY A 1035 -35.68 12.26 -36.68
N LYS A 1036 -37.01 12.11 -36.60
CA LYS A 1036 -37.89 13.15 -36.03
C LYS A 1036 -37.93 13.17 -34.51
N SER A 1037 -37.18 12.32 -33.82
CA SER A 1037 -37.22 12.20 -32.35
C SER A 1037 -36.10 13.01 -31.70
N PHE A 1038 -36.41 13.66 -30.59
CA PHE A 1038 -35.48 14.37 -29.72
C PHE A 1038 -35.54 13.75 -28.33
N SER A 1039 -34.41 13.25 -27.82
CA SER A 1039 -34.33 12.53 -26.55
C SER A 1039 -33.33 13.18 -25.60
N LEU A 1040 -33.69 13.24 -24.31
CA LEU A 1040 -32.77 13.62 -23.24
C LEU A 1040 -32.26 12.38 -22.51
N TYR A 1041 -30.96 12.34 -22.27
CA TYR A 1041 -30.26 11.35 -21.48
C TYR A 1041 -29.67 12.00 -20.24
N ILE A 1042 -29.82 11.36 -19.09
CA ILE A 1042 -29.37 11.91 -17.80
C ILE A 1042 -28.42 10.98 -17.08
N ASN A 1043 -27.51 11.58 -16.33
CA ASN A 1043 -26.73 10.90 -15.30
C ASN A 1043 -27.23 11.40 -13.94
N TYR A 1044 -27.55 10.51 -13.01
CA TYR A 1044 -28.01 10.89 -11.68
C TYR A 1044 -27.44 9.96 -10.62
N ASP A 1045 -27.31 10.48 -9.40
CA ASP A 1045 -26.87 9.72 -8.23
C ASP A 1045 -28.06 9.55 -7.28
N ASP A 1046 -28.49 8.31 -7.09
CA ASP A 1046 -29.49 7.94 -6.08
C ASP A 1046 -28.79 7.31 -4.87
N ASN A 1047 -29.49 7.11 -3.75
CA ASN A 1047 -28.88 6.51 -2.55
C ASN A 1047 -28.32 5.08 -2.76
N ASN A 1048 -28.50 4.50 -3.96
CA ASN A 1048 -27.95 3.21 -4.40
C ASN A 1048 -26.83 3.37 -5.45
N GLY A 1049 -26.35 4.60 -5.69
CA GLY A 1049 -25.19 4.94 -6.52
C GLY A 1049 -25.50 5.62 -7.86
N LEU A 1050 -24.42 5.96 -8.58
CA LEU A 1050 -24.48 6.67 -9.86
C LEU A 1050 -25.09 5.82 -10.98
N LYS A 1051 -26.14 6.33 -11.61
CA LYS A 1051 -26.76 5.83 -12.85
C LYS A 1051 -26.35 6.72 -14.03
N GLU A 1052 -25.84 6.10 -15.08
CA GLU A 1052 -25.29 6.81 -16.24
C GLU A 1052 -26.10 6.52 -17.52
N ASN A 1053 -26.23 7.53 -18.36
CA ASN A 1053 -26.84 7.53 -19.69
C ASN A 1053 -28.29 7.00 -19.72
N VAL A 1054 -29.09 7.34 -18.70
CA VAL A 1054 -30.49 6.92 -18.61
C VAL A 1054 -31.33 7.78 -19.54
N LYS A 1055 -32.01 7.17 -20.51
CA LYS A 1055 -32.93 7.87 -21.41
C LYS A 1055 -34.11 8.40 -20.60
N ALA A 1056 -34.19 9.70 -20.41
CA ALA A 1056 -35.14 10.38 -19.53
C ALA A 1056 -36.47 10.69 -20.23
N ILE A 1057 -36.39 11.38 -21.36
CA ILE A 1057 -37.53 11.92 -22.10
C ILE A 1057 -37.30 11.69 -23.59
N THR A 1058 -38.36 11.38 -24.33
CA THR A 1058 -38.38 11.39 -25.80
C THR A 1058 -39.55 12.25 -26.27
N MET A 1059 -39.28 13.17 -27.19
CA MET A 1059 -40.25 14.04 -27.86
C MET A 1059 -40.15 13.83 -29.37
N THR A 1060 -41.23 13.98 -30.13
CA THR A 1060 -41.16 14.05 -31.59
C THR A 1060 -41.12 15.52 -32.00
N ILE A 1061 -40.13 15.94 -32.78
CA ILE A 1061 -39.99 17.31 -33.29
C ILE A 1061 -39.81 17.21 -34.80
N GLU A 1062 -40.83 17.57 -35.58
CA GLU A 1062 -40.82 17.38 -37.04
C GLU A 1062 -39.90 18.34 -37.79
N ASN A 1063 -39.60 19.51 -37.20
CA ASN A 1063 -38.78 20.53 -37.83
C ASN A 1063 -37.30 20.42 -37.38
N ASP A 1064 -36.41 20.25 -38.36
CA ASP A 1064 -34.99 20.02 -38.15
C ASP A 1064 -34.27 21.24 -37.53
N ASP A 1065 -34.70 22.46 -37.86
CA ASP A 1065 -34.13 23.70 -37.31
C ASP A 1065 -34.37 23.80 -35.80
N ILE A 1066 -35.56 23.40 -35.34
CA ILE A 1066 -35.90 23.37 -33.92
C ILE A 1066 -35.09 22.30 -33.19
N ARG A 1067 -34.94 21.10 -33.78
CA ARG A 1067 -34.13 20.03 -33.18
C ARG A 1067 -32.67 20.43 -33.04
N ASN A 1068 -32.06 20.95 -34.11
CA ASN A 1068 -30.69 21.43 -34.12
C ASN A 1068 -30.48 22.55 -33.10
N PHE A 1069 -31.43 23.49 -32.98
CA PHE A 1069 -31.39 24.54 -31.96
C PHE A 1069 -31.39 23.96 -30.54
N LEU A 1070 -32.35 23.08 -30.22
CA LEU A 1070 -32.48 22.50 -28.88
C LEU A 1070 -31.30 21.61 -28.51
N LEU A 1071 -30.73 20.88 -29.46
CA LEU A 1071 -29.54 20.06 -29.26
C LEU A 1071 -28.38 20.92 -28.74
N VAL A 1072 -28.05 22.01 -29.44
CA VAL A 1072 -26.94 22.91 -29.07
C VAL A 1072 -27.26 23.73 -27.82
N ALA A 1073 -28.51 24.20 -27.67
CA ALA A 1073 -28.93 24.95 -26.50
C ALA A 1073 -28.81 24.13 -25.22
N ILE A 1074 -29.23 22.86 -25.25
CA ILE A 1074 -29.08 21.97 -24.10
C ILE A 1074 -27.60 21.68 -23.87
N GLU A 1075 -26.86 21.24 -24.89
CA GLU A 1075 -25.42 20.95 -24.72
C GLU A 1075 -24.65 22.13 -24.12
N LYS A 1076 -24.88 23.37 -24.56
CA LYS A 1076 -24.16 24.55 -24.04
C LYS A 1076 -24.54 24.93 -22.61
N TYR A 1077 -25.83 24.87 -22.25
CA TYR A 1077 -26.31 25.38 -20.96
C TYR A 1077 -26.37 24.29 -19.88
N THR A 1078 -26.22 23.01 -20.26
CA THR A 1078 -26.08 21.88 -19.33
C THR A 1078 -24.64 21.34 -19.24
N ASN A 1079 -23.83 21.32 -20.31
CA ASN A 1079 -22.44 20.83 -20.23
C ASN A 1079 -21.49 21.88 -19.65
N GLY A 1080 -20.87 21.53 -18.53
CA GLY A 1080 -19.97 22.39 -17.75
C GLY A 1080 -20.38 22.50 -16.27
N LYS A 1081 -21.63 22.17 -15.95
CA LYS A 1081 -22.23 22.18 -14.60
C LYS A 1081 -22.28 20.78 -13.97
N ARG A 1082 -21.14 20.06 -13.91
CA ARG A 1082 -21.08 18.75 -13.24
C ARG A 1082 -21.38 18.92 -11.75
N GLY A 1083 -22.46 18.29 -11.27
CA GLY A 1083 -22.80 18.23 -9.85
C GLY A 1083 -23.60 19.42 -9.28
N THR A 1084 -24.04 20.35 -10.13
CA THR A 1084 -24.76 21.58 -9.70
C THR A 1084 -26.19 21.72 -10.25
N LEU A 1085 -26.73 20.70 -10.94
CA LEU A 1085 -28.10 20.75 -11.47
C LEU A 1085 -29.19 20.52 -10.41
N GLY A 1086 -28.80 20.16 -9.18
CA GLY A 1086 -29.66 20.12 -8.00
C GLY A 1086 -30.14 18.73 -7.60
N ASN A 1087 -30.80 18.67 -6.43
CA ASN A 1087 -31.42 17.46 -5.86
C ASN A 1087 -32.94 17.60 -5.89
N GLY A 1088 -33.65 16.52 -6.19
CA GLY A 1088 -35.11 16.49 -6.17
C GLY A 1088 -35.67 15.54 -7.23
N ASN A 1089 -36.93 15.76 -7.60
CA ASN A 1089 -37.58 14.95 -8.62
C ASN A 1089 -36.92 15.20 -9.98
N LEU A 1090 -36.43 14.15 -10.63
CA LEU A 1090 -35.64 14.29 -11.86
C LEU A 1090 -36.41 14.97 -12.99
N LEU A 1091 -37.73 14.73 -13.12
CA LEU A 1091 -38.54 15.40 -14.13
C LEU A 1091 -38.66 16.91 -13.86
N GLU A 1092 -38.92 17.30 -12.61
CA GLU A 1092 -39.01 18.71 -12.23
C GLU A 1092 -37.67 19.46 -12.37
N LEU A 1093 -36.55 18.77 -12.14
CA LEU A 1093 -35.22 19.32 -12.41
C LEU A 1093 -34.98 19.51 -13.91
N LEU A 1094 -35.36 18.55 -14.74
CA LEU A 1094 -35.28 18.68 -16.21
C LEU A 1094 -36.13 19.83 -16.74
N LYS A 1095 -37.33 20.04 -16.19
CA LYS A 1095 -38.20 21.17 -16.54
C LYS A 1095 -37.57 22.52 -16.25
N LYS A 1096 -36.72 22.61 -15.23
CA LYS A 1096 -36.06 23.85 -14.79
C LYS A 1096 -34.73 24.13 -15.51
N ILE A 1097 -34.34 23.31 -16.48
CA ILE A 1097 -33.15 23.60 -17.28
C ILE A 1097 -33.37 24.91 -18.03
N GLU A 1098 -32.53 25.88 -17.73
CA GLU A 1098 -32.51 27.18 -18.40
C GLU A 1098 -31.90 27.05 -19.78
N ILE A 1099 -32.70 27.37 -20.81
CA ILE A 1099 -32.24 27.44 -22.20
C ILE A 1099 -32.41 28.86 -22.76
N PRO A 1100 -31.50 29.31 -23.63
CA PRO A 1100 -31.61 30.61 -24.29
C PRO A 1100 -32.85 30.64 -25.19
N THR A 1101 -33.54 31.78 -25.23
CA THR A 1101 -34.68 32.00 -26.12
C THR A 1101 -34.66 33.40 -26.72
N TYR A 1102 -35.20 33.56 -27.92
CA TYR A 1102 -35.51 34.84 -28.55
C TYR A 1102 -36.82 35.46 -28.03
N ALA A 1103 -37.68 34.64 -27.40
CA ALA A 1103 -38.90 35.07 -26.72
C ALA A 1103 -39.30 34.11 -25.58
N ILE A 1104 -39.80 34.66 -24.48
CA ILE A 1104 -40.36 33.92 -23.32
C ILE A 1104 -41.52 33.01 -23.73
N ASN A 1105 -42.31 33.43 -24.73
CA ASN A 1105 -43.39 32.67 -25.31
C ASN A 1105 -42.83 31.69 -26.35
N VAL A 1106 -43.04 30.38 -26.14
CA VAL A 1106 -42.47 29.30 -26.97
C VAL A 1106 -42.92 29.39 -28.43
N LYS A 1107 -44.17 29.77 -28.70
CA LYS A 1107 -44.68 29.94 -30.06
C LYS A 1107 -43.95 31.04 -30.82
N ILE A 1108 -43.77 32.22 -30.21
CA ILE A 1108 -43.00 33.31 -30.80
C ILE A 1108 -41.53 32.90 -30.93
N ASN A 1109 -41.02 32.12 -29.98
CA ASN A 1109 -39.64 31.66 -30.00
C ASN A 1109 -39.37 30.70 -31.16
N ILE A 1110 -40.27 29.74 -31.43
CA ILE A 1110 -40.15 28.78 -32.53
C ILE A 1110 -40.06 29.50 -33.88
N GLU A 1111 -40.90 30.49 -34.13
CA GLU A 1111 -40.87 31.25 -35.39
C GLU A 1111 -39.57 32.04 -35.55
N LYS A 1112 -39.05 32.64 -34.47
CA LYS A 1112 -37.76 33.30 -34.48
C LYS A 1112 -36.58 32.33 -34.64
N ILE A 1113 -36.66 31.14 -34.04
CA ILE A 1113 -35.67 30.08 -34.25
C ILE A 1113 -35.62 29.73 -35.73
N LYS A 1114 -36.78 29.52 -36.38
CA LYS A 1114 -36.84 29.23 -37.83
C LYS A 1114 -36.21 30.35 -38.67
N GLU A 1115 -36.41 31.62 -38.31
CA GLU A 1115 -35.80 32.76 -39.00
C GLU A 1115 -34.27 32.77 -38.85
N VAL A 1116 -33.77 32.64 -37.63
CA VAL A 1116 -32.32 32.61 -37.36
C VAL A 1116 -31.67 31.38 -37.98
N MET A 1117 -32.35 30.23 -37.95
CA MET A 1117 -31.85 28.99 -38.55
C MET A 1117 -31.83 29.05 -40.07
N LYS A 1118 -32.73 29.80 -40.73
CA LYS A 1118 -32.62 30.07 -42.17
C LYS A 1118 -31.35 30.84 -42.52
N GLU A 1119 -31.04 31.90 -41.77
CA GLU A 1119 -29.81 32.68 -41.96
C GLU A 1119 -28.57 31.83 -41.67
N PHE A 1120 -28.60 31.07 -40.58
CA PHE A 1120 -27.55 30.13 -40.23
C PHE A 1120 -27.32 29.05 -41.31
N ASN A 1121 -28.38 28.42 -41.81
CA ASN A 1121 -28.30 27.39 -42.85
C ASN A 1121 -27.81 27.97 -44.18
N HIS A 1122 -28.12 29.24 -44.48
CA HIS A 1122 -27.54 29.95 -45.61
C HIS A 1122 -26.02 30.14 -45.45
N ASN A 1123 -25.60 30.63 -44.27
CA ASN A 1123 -24.20 30.93 -43.97
C ASN A 1123 -23.33 29.67 -43.78
N THR A 1124 -23.93 28.53 -43.42
CA THR A 1124 -23.22 27.26 -43.21
C THR A 1124 -23.44 26.22 -44.30
N LYS A 1125 -24.08 26.62 -45.42
CA LYS A 1125 -24.45 25.73 -46.54
C LYS A 1125 -23.30 24.85 -47.04
N ASP A 1126 -22.06 25.35 -46.92
CA ASP A 1126 -20.83 24.69 -47.37
C ASP A 1126 -20.15 23.80 -46.31
N LEU A 1127 -20.67 23.78 -45.08
CA LEU A 1127 -20.17 22.93 -44.00
C LEU A 1127 -20.95 21.60 -43.90
N TRP A 1128 -22.16 21.54 -44.46
CA TRP A 1128 -23.09 20.42 -44.38
C TRP A 1128 -22.88 19.33 -45.46
N TRP A 1129 -21.76 19.26 -46.16
CA TRP A 1129 -21.56 18.30 -47.25
C TRP A 1129 -20.98 16.95 -46.79
N LYS A 1130 -21.43 15.85 -47.41
CA LYS A 1130 -20.92 14.49 -47.19
C LYS A 1130 -19.62 14.27 -47.97
N ASP A 1131 -18.49 14.70 -47.43
CA ASP A 1131 -17.19 14.77 -48.12
C ASP A 1131 -17.21 15.66 -49.38
N ILE A 1132 -16.11 16.33 -49.66
CA ILE A 1132 -15.96 17.35 -50.71
C ILE A 1132 -16.21 16.76 -52.13
N SER A 1133 -16.21 15.43 -52.24
CA SER A 1133 -16.40 14.67 -53.47
C SER A 1133 -17.85 14.21 -53.76
N LYS A 1134 -18.76 14.18 -52.76
CA LYS A 1134 -20.15 13.72 -52.97
C LYS A 1134 -21.12 14.90 -52.98
N LYS A 1135 -22.10 14.86 -53.88
CA LYS A 1135 -23.16 15.89 -54.00
C LYS A 1135 -24.22 15.85 -52.90
N ASP A 1136 -24.09 14.93 -51.95
CA ASP A 1136 -25.07 14.72 -50.88
C ASP A 1136 -24.75 15.60 -49.66
N LYS A 1137 -25.78 16.03 -48.94
CA LYS A 1137 -25.67 16.85 -47.73
C LYS A 1137 -26.08 16.07 -46.49
N PHE A 1138 -25.43 16.37 -45.37
CA PHE A 1138 -25.92 16.05 -44.04
C PHE A 1138 -27.12 16.94 -43.72
N SER A 1139 -28.12 16.34 -43.07
CA SER A 1139 -29.33 17.06 -42.63
C SER A 1139 -29.25 17.53 -41.17
N SER A 1140 -28.36 16.96 -40.36
CA SER A 1140 -28.24 17.27 -38.93
C SER A 1140 -26.83 17.01 -38.38
N LEU A 1141 -26.53 17.61 -37.22
CA LEU A 1141 -25.27 17.35 -36.50
C LEU A 1141 -25.13 15.88 -36.07
N THR A 1142 -26.25 15.18 -35.90
CA THR A 1142 -26.30 13.76 -35.57
C THR A 1142 -25.77 12.91 -36.72
N GLU A 1143 -26.20 13.17 -37.96
CA GLU A 1143 -25.67 12.42 -39.12
C GLU A 1143 -24.14 12.62 -39.27
N ILE A 1144 -23.64 13.83 -39.00
CA ILE A 1144 -22.19 14.10 -39.00
C ILE A 1144 -21.49 13.27 -37.91
N ASN A 1145 -22.06 13.20 -36.71
CA ASN A 1145 -21.50 12.41 -35.61
C ASN A 1145 -21.49 10.91 -35.91
N GLU A 1146 -22.58 10.38 -36.46
CA GLU A 1146 -22.69 8.99 -36.88
C GLU A 1146 -21.66 8.65 -37.95
N GLU A 1147 -21.46 9.55 -38.92
CA GLU A 1147 -20.44 9.37 -39.95
C GLU A 1147 -19.01 9.41 -39.38
N ILE A 1148 -18.72 10.35 -38.47
CA ILE A 1148 -17.43 10.39 -37.77
C ILE A 1148 -17.18 9.07 -37.02
N GLN A 1149 -18.18 8.56 -36.30
CA GLN A 1149 -18.07 7.30 -35.57
C GLN A 1149 -17.90 6.11 -36.51
N ARG A 1150 -18.64 6.07 -37.62
CA ARG A 1150 -18.53 5.04 -38.65
C ARG A 1150 -17.12 4.99 -39.23
N ILE A 1151 -16.56 6.14 -39.63
CA ILE A 1151 -15.20 6.23 -40.19
C ILE A 1151 -14.14 5.86 -39.15
N ASP A 1152 -14.29 6.30 -37.89
CA ASP A 1152 -13.38 5.92 -36.80
C ASP A 1152 -13.38 4.39 -36.57
N ASN A 1153 -14.56 3.76 -36.59
CA ASN A 1153 -14.68 2.32 -36.50
C ASN A 1153 -14.03 1.62 -37.70
N GLU A 1154 -14.25 2.11 -38.93
CA GLU A 1154 -13.57 1.56 -40.12
C GLU A 1154 -12.05 1.63 -40.02
N ILE A 1155 -11.50 2.73 -39.51
CA ILE A 1155 -10.06 2.85 -39.28
C ILE A 1155 -9.59 1.77 -38.29
N ASN A 1156 -10.34 1.53 -37.21
CA ASN A 1156 -10.00 0.47 -36.25
C ASN A 1156 -10.03 -0.93 -36.89
N GLU A 1157 -11.05 -1.24 -37.69
CA GLU A 1157 -11.12 -2.52 -38.43
C GLU A 1157 -9.89 -2.72 -39.32
N ILE A 1158 -9.56 -1.71 -40.13
CA ILE A 1158 -8.40 -1.77 -41.04
C ILE A 1158 -7.10 -1.94 -40.24
N VAL A 1159 -6.99 -1.30 -39.07
CA VAL A 1159 -5.81 -1.45 -38.20
C VAL A 1159 -5.74 -2.87 -37.59
N TYR A 1160 -6.87 -3.48 -37.20
CA TYR A 1160 -6.87 -4.88 -36.76
C TYR A 1160 -6.40 -5.82 -37.87
N ASP A 1161 -6.92 -5.63 -39.09
CA ASP A 1161 -6.54 -6.42 -40.26
C ASP A 1161 -5.05 -6.23 -40.62
N LEU A 1162 -4.54 -4.99 -40.54
CA LEU A 1162 -3.15 -4.63 -40.81
C LEU A 1162 -2.15 -5.40 -39.94
N TYR A 1163 -2.55 -5.71 -38.70
CA TYR A 1163 -1.75 -6.45 -37.74
C TYR A 1163 -2.16 -7.93 -37.60
N ASP A 1164 -3.00 -8.43 -38.50
CA ASP A 1164 -3.46 -9.82 -38.53
C ASP A 1164 -4.09 -10.26 -37.20
N ILE A 1165 -4.93 -9.42 -36.61
CA ILE A 1165 -5.64 -9.69 -35.35
C ILE A 1165 -6.90 -10.51 -35.64
N LYS A 1166 -7.06 -11.64 -34.93
CA LYS A 1166 -8.19 -12.55 -35.13
C LYS A 1166 -9.46 -12.04 -34.45
N SER A 1167 -10.63 -12.53 -34.86
CA SER A 1167 -11.92 -12.08 -34.34
C SER A 1167 -12.11 -12.31 -32.83
N ASP A 1168 -11.61 -13.42 -32.30
CA ASP A 1168 -11.61 -13.74 -30.86
C ASP A 1168 -10.68 -12.82 -30.07
N GLU A 1169 -9.48 -12.54 -30.60
CA GLU A 1169 -8.51 -11.61 -30.03
C GLU A 1169 -9.02 -10.18 -30.04
N LYS A 1170 -9.66 -9.77 -31.14
CA LYS A 1170 -10.33 -8.47 -31.27
C LYS A 1170 -11.40 -8.32 -30.20
N LYS A 1171 -12.26 -9.33 -30.02
CA LYS A 1171 -13.31 -9.32 -28.98
C LYS A 1171 -12.69 -9.14 -27.59
N MET A 1172 -11.60 -9.83 -27.28
CA MET A 1172 -10.85 -9.66 -26.03
C MET A 1172 -10.29 -8.23 -25.87
N ILE A 1173 -9.73 -7.65 -26.94
CA ILE A 1173 -9.19 -6.29 -26.94
C ILE A 1173 -10.32 -5.28 -26.70
N GLU A 1174 -11.47 -5.45 -27.36
CA GLU A 1174 -12.63 -4.56 -27.27
C GLU A 1174 -13.37 -4.70 -25.94
N GLU A 1175 -13.52 -5.91 -25.40
CA GLU A 1175 -14.10 -6.13 -24.05
C GLU A 1175 -13.29 -5.42 -22.95
N ASN A 1176 -11.97 -5.25 -23.14
CA ASN A 1176 -11.13 -4.45 -22.24
C ASN A 1176 -11.35 -2.93 -22.41
N LEU A 1177 -11.91 -2.47 -23.52
CA LEU A 1177 -12.05 -1.05 -23.90
C LEU A 1177 -13.50 -0.54 -23.82
N ASP A 1178 -14.51 -1.40 -23.93
CA ASP A 1178 -15.86 -0.99 -24.30
C ASP A 1178 -16.76 -0.58 -23.12
N GLN A 1179 -17.32 0.63 -23.22
CA GLN A 1179 -18.36 1.24 -22.38
C GLN A 1179 -19.75 0.60 -22.50
N SER A 1180 -20.01 -0.27 -23.47
CA SER A 1180 -21.37 -0.69 -23.82
C SER A 1180 -21.76 -2.14 -23.50
N LEU A 1181 -20.79 -3.03 -23.23
CA LEU A 1181 -21.02 -4.48 -23.21
C LEU A 1181 -21.29 -5.14 -21.83
N ILE A 1182 -21.31 -4.39 -20.72
CA ILE A 1182 -21.57 -4.95 -19.37
C ILE A 1182 -23.06 -4.87 -18.94
N ASN A 1183 -23.96 -4.46 -19.84
CA ASN A 1183 -25.41 -4.51 -19.59
C ASN A 1183 -26.08 -5.78 -20.16
N ARG A 1184 -25.44 -6.94 -20.03
CA ARG A 1184 -26.10 -8.25 -20.24
C ARG A 1184 -25.93 -9.16 -19.05
#